data_AF-A0A959P0A6-F1
#
_entry.id   AF-A0A959P0A6-F1
#
_cell.length_a   1.000
_cell.length_b   1.000
_cell.length_c   1.000
_cell.angle_alpha   90.00
_cell.angle_beta   90.00
_cell.angle_gamma   90.00
#
_symmetry.space_group_name_H-M   'P 1'
#
loop_
_entity.id
_entity.type
_entity.pdbx_description
1 polymer ?
#
loop_
_entity_poly.entity_id
_entity_poly.type
_entity_poly.pdbx_seq_one_letter_code
_entity_poly.pdbx_strand_id
1 'polypeptide(L)'
;ADDVQMIIRDILSDRHLMPYILFNEQASWEYKDLFPDDRFDINPFDLEIGLDENGRIDFERLHHRLNRMKNSFQLFDDTGSLWDRFCENLTLVINDPSNPAGYTDFNNVALIKFLKFLNNSKITLLLDEAYNDAIKIDDPKEPKWRTISRYIMNNITSLTNISVVSSLSTTKNLGATGSRLGSIISTPSRKDVIDFAKEQNGIEKGNTNSLYMLVNTIEAAQSAKKIKDRMERELPKEASRHKIKARIEKYIIDEIESYNDKKAIKKQGQATKRFSPFEGSPLHIFLLDELTSLDKLDVLDLPDDFKYKGEPFFMYYQKHLVTEINKFRVNKNFRTESLKRLKIAKEVACSVLEENPSEDTDILQSDGSYLFNLHLKDFFFYQDLEKFTHKLAQERGIAVIPYQTGFLRFSLGDYIEGSDKSYGVFKKEMENAIRIVMKYWNLFKTEKQKSENKEKPSEDILNEIFRTASDKDFINDILEDYNVIKNIKKTKKESLTISNIMTLYHSFPKDSGVTINTINKSKNSVIGFYENIGQCRDLNSFIQSRAFTKIYENLLPQIYKSIPQIKNLDFNTVINRYGKPTIQKYINNKMSYQPNDHVLDDPDERLIMSEILIEMEKILFSDSKVKIMALDASKDFASDQSKLEGTNIILRKYIKELMIHFNLPFEKEAYEPTYEEIIKSAVTKFNEVVGFSVKEFNLKQYANIFLENTFKNVEIKSHKEKIQGIVQSVLFSIVFNNLKVSETLLYFY
;
A
#
# COMPACT_ATOMS: atom_id res chain seq x y z
N ALA A 1 36.98 -25.78 -22.51
CA ALA A 1 37.89 -25.28 -23.56
C ALA A 1 37.10 -25.00 -24.83
N ASP A 2 36.16 -25.89 -25.16
CA ASP A 2 35.22 -25.73 -26.28
C ASP A 2 34.27 -24.54 -26.09
N ASP A 3 33.76 -24.29 -24.88
CA ASP A 3 32.80 -23.19 -24.62
C ASP A 3 33.36 -21.80 -24.92
N VAL A 4 34.62 -21.54 -24.52
CA VAL A 4 35.29 -20.26 -24.78
C VAL A 4 35.54 -20.07 -26.28
N GLN A 5 35.86 -21.14 -27.01
CA GLN A 5 36.02 -21.08 -28.45
C GLN A 5 34.69 -20.79 -29.17
N MET A 6 33.58 -21.36 -28.68
CA MET A 6 32.24 -21.03 -29.17
C MET A 6 31.90 -19.55 -28.93
N ILE A 7 32.13 -19.04 -27.72
CA ILE A 7 31.92 -17.62 -27.42
C ILE A 7 32.76 -16.72 -28.32
N ILE A 8 34.05 -17.02 -28.48
CA ILE A 8 34.96 -16.25 -29.33
C ILE A 8 34.46 -16.25 -30.78
N ARG A 9 34.02 -17.41 -31.30
CA ARG A 9 33.44 -17.50 -32.64
C ARG A 9 32.22 -16.60 -32.75
N ASP A 10 31.31 -16.65 -31.78
CA ASP A 10 30.07 -15.88 -31.82
C ASP A 10 30.35 -14.36 -31.74
N ILE A 11 31.27 -13.93 -30.89
CA ILE A 11 31.73 -12.53 -30.78
C ILE A 11 32.39 -12.03 -32.07
N LEU A 12 33.19 -12.88 -32.73
CA LEU A 12 33.90 -12.51 -33.97
C LEU A 12 33.02 -12.56 -35.22
N SER A 13 31.91 -13.30 -35.19
CA SER A 13 31.05 -13.52 -36.36
C SER A 13 30.14 -12.33 -36.70
N ASP A 14 29.96 -11.37 -35.78
CA ASP A 14 29.25 -10.07 -35.90
C ASP A 14 27.81 -10.11 -36.46
N ARG A 15 27.25 -11.31 -36.71
CA ARG A 15 25.85 -11.51 -37.09
C ARG A 15 25.00 -11.61 -35.82
N HIS A 16 24.53 -10.46 -35.33
CA HIS A 16 23.59 -10.33 -34.20
C HIS A 16 24.00 -11.17 -32.98
N LEU A 17 25.03 -10.72 -32.26
CA LEU A 17 25.35 -11.29 -30.95
C LEU A 17 24.16 -11.09 -30.00
N MET A 18 23.56 -12.20 -29.60
CA MET A 18 22.43 -12.21 -28.66
C MET A 18 22.93 -11.86 -27.26
N PRO A 19 22.26 -10.99 -26.49
CA PRO A 19 22.70 -10.65 -25.14
C PRO A 19 22.68 -11.88 -24.22
N TYR A 20 23.76 -12.05 -23.44
CA TYR A 20 23.90 -13.14 -22.49
C TYR A 20 23.28 -12.75 -21.15
N ILE A 21 22.32 -13.55 -20.67
CA ILE A 21 21.66 -13.33 -19.37
C ILE A 21 21.95 -14.51 -18.45
N LEU A 22 22.48 -14.22 -17.26
CA LEU A 22 22.72 -15.21 -16.21
C LEU A 22 21.84 -14.94 -15.00
N PHE A 23 21.11 -15.95 -14.56
CA PHE A 23 20.36 -15.91 -13.31
C PHE A 23 20.28 -17.29 -12.69
N ASN A 24 19.93 -17.35 -11.41
CA ASN A 24 19.71 -18.63 -10.74
C ASN A 24 18.34 -19.20 -11.12
N GLU A 25 18.29 -20.27 -11.90
CA GLU A 25 17.01 -20.84 -12.36
C GLU A 25 16.17 -21.44 -11.24
N GLN A 26 16.82 -21.98 -10.21
CA GLN A 26 16.16 -22.65 -9.09
C GLN A 26 15.41 -21.66 -8.19
N ALA A 27 15.96 -20.46 -8.01
CA ALA A 27 15.47 -19.42 -7.13
C ALA A 27 14.78 -18.28 -7.90
N SER A 28 14.78 -18.25 -9.24
CA SER A 28 14.25 -17.09 -9.98
C SER A 28 13.62 -17.46 -11.31
N TRP A 29 12.66 -18.38 -11.28
CA TRP A 29 11.90 -18.83 -12.47
C TRP A 29 11.17 -17.68 -13.19
N GLU A 30 10.76 -16.63 -12.47
CA GLU A 30 10.02 -15.47 -12.99
C GLU A 30 10.78 -14.75 -14.13
N TYR A 31 12.11 -14.88 -14.18
CA TYR A 31 12.92 -14.27 -15.23
C TYR A 31 12.84 -15.01 -16.57
N LYS A 32 12.47 -16.30 -16.59
CA LYS A 32 12.25 -17.05 -17.85
C LYS A 32 11.11 -16.44 -18.67
N ASP A 33 10.08 -15.92 -18.01
CA ASP A 33 8.97 -15.24 -18.67
C ASP A 33 9.36 -13.84 -19.20
N LEU A 34 10.40 -13.24 -18.63
CA LEU A 34 10.87 -11.88 -18.97
C LEU A 34 11.87 -11.89 -20.14
N PHE A 35 12.72 -12.91 -20.20
CA PHE A 35 13.76 -13.07 -21.20
C PHE A 35 13.43 -14.27 -22.09
N PRO A 36 12.81 -14.06 -23.28
CA PRO A 36 12.52 -15.16 -24.17
C PRO A 36 13.78 -15.63 -24.93
N ASP A 37 13.89 -16.95 -25.13
CA ASP A 37 15.05 -17.63 -25.76
C ASP A 37 15.33 -17.17 -27.21
N ASP A 38 14.34 -16.56 -27.87
CA ASP A 38 14.49 -16.03 -29.24
C ASP A 38 15.16 -14.65 -29.27
N ARG A 39 15.39 -14.01 -28.12
CA ARG A 39 16.02 -12.67 -27.99
C ARG A 39 17.22 -12.63 -27.05
N PHE A 40 17.33 -13.60 -26.15
CA PHE A 40 18.37 -13.67 -25.14
C PHE A 40 18.97 -15.07 -25.11
N ASP A 41 20.27 -15.14 -24.86
CA ASP A 41 20.95 -16.39 -24.62
C ASP A 41 21.12 -16.58 -23.11
N ILE A 42 20.33 -17.52 -22.54
CA ILE A 42 20.12 -17.68 -21.10
C ILE A 42 21.03 -18.78 -20.55
N ASN A 43 21.75 -18.48 -19.48
CA ASN A 43 22.69 -19.40 -18.83
C ASN A 43 23.60 -20.16 -19.80
N PRO A 44 24.23 -19.46 -20.77
CA PRO A 44 24.96 -20.14 -21.83
C PRO A 44 26.29 -20.71 -21.33
N PHE A 45 26.86 -21.63 -22.12
CA PHE A 45 28.24 -22.10 -21.95
C PHE A 45 28.54 -22.77 -20.59
N ASP A 46 27.56 -23.52 -20.05
CA ASP A 46 27.59 -24.13 -18.71
C ASP A 46 27.86 -23.13 -17.57
N LEU A 47 27.68 -21.83 -17.81
CA LEU A 47 27.89 -20.77 -16.84
C LEU A 47 26.59 -20.49 -16.09
N GLU A 48 26.45 -21.08 -14.91
CA GLU A 48 25.27 -20.92 -14.07
C GLU A 48 25.59 -20.23 -12.74
N ILE A 49 24.63 -19.45 -12.23
CA ILE A 49 24.64 -18.96 -10.86
C ILE A 49 24.10 -20.08 -9.96
N GLY A 50 24.98 -20.81 -9.27
CA GLY A 50 24.60 -21.89 -8.36
C GLY A 50 24.22 -21.42 -6.95
N LEU A 51 23.57 -22.31 -6.20
CA LEU A 51 23.35 -22.16 -4.76
C LEU A 51 24.32 -23.02 -3.95
N ASP A 52 24.65 -22.59 -2.74
CA ASP A 52 25.35 -23.38 -1.72
C ASP A 52 24.39 -24.35 -1.00
N GLU A 53 24.93 -25.14 -0.06
CA GLU A 53 24.15 -26.11 0.74
C GLU A 53 23.02 -25.47 1.56
N ASN A 54 23.11 -24.16 1.84
CA ASN A 54 22.12 -23.39 2.60
C ASN A 54 21.10 -22.69 1.69
N GLY A 55 21.20 -22.86 0.36
CA GLY A 55 20.35 -22.20 -0.61
C GLY A 55 20.70 -20.73 -0.87
N ARG A 56 21.93 -20.30 -0.56
CA ARG A 56 22.47 -18.95 -0.83
C ARG A 56 23.29 -18.94 -2.12
N ILE A 57 23.52 -17.77 -2.72
CA ILE A 57 24.29 -17.70 -3.97
C ILE A 57 25.76 -18.03 -3.70
N ASP A 58 26.31 -18.99 -4.45
CA ASP A 58 27.73 -19.35 -4.37
C ASP A 58 28.60 -18.37 -5.18
N PHE A 59 28.88 -17.22 -4.58
CA PHE A 59 29.71 -16.17 -5.18
C PHE A 59 31.16 -16.61 -5.42
N GLU A 60 31.73 -17.52 -4.61
CA GLU A 60 33.09 -18.00 -4.86
C GLU A 60 33.12 -18.88 -6.11
N ARG A 61 32.18 -19.81 -6.30
CA ARG A 61 32.09 -20.63 -7.51
C ARG A 61 31.89 -19.78 -8.76
N LEU A 62 30.98 -18.80 -8.70
CA LEU A 62 30.73 -17.88 -9.81
C LEU A 62 31.98 -17.07 -10.17
N HIS A 63 32.63 -16.48 -9.16
CA HIS A 63 33.87 -15.72 -9.34
C HIS A 63 34.99 -16.60 -9.92
N HIS A 64 35.18 -17.81 -9.39
CA HIS A 64 36.19 -18.74 -9.90
C HIS A 64 35.95 -19.13 -11.37
N ARG A 65 34.71 -19.39 -11.77
CA ARG A 65 34.38 -19.72 -13.16
C ARG A 65 34.66 -18.56 -14.10
N LEU A 66 34.18 -17.36 -13.78
CA LEU A 66 34.44 -16.16 -14.59
C LEU A 66 35.93 -15.83 -14.68
N ASN A 67 36.69 -16.01 -13.59
CA ASN A 67 38.13 -15.78 -13.61
C ASN A 67 38.88 -16.81 -14.47
N ARG A 68 38.47 -18.08 -14.48
CA ARG A 68 39.02 -19.11 -15.40
C ARG A 68 38.71 -18.78 -16.86
N MET A 69 37.49 -18.31 -17.14
CA MET A 69 37.13 -17.86 -18.49
C MET A 69 38.01 -16.69 -18.91
N LYS A 70 38.15 -15.67 -18.07
CA LYS A 70 39.05 -14.52 -18.33
C LYS A 70 40.47 -14.96 -18.68
N ASN A 71 41.06 -15.87 -17.89
CA ASN A 71 42.38 -16.41 -18.17
C ASN A 71 42.43 -17.17 -19.49
N SER A 72 41.34 -17.86 -19.86
CA SER A 72 41.24 -18.56 -21.15
C SER A 72 41.16 -17.58 -22.31
N PHE A 73 40.37 -16.50 -22.21
CA PHE A 73 40.32 -15.43 -23.21
C PHE A 73 41.68 -14.77 -23.43
N GLN A 74 42.45 -14.56 -22.35
CA GLN A 74 43.81 -14.03 -22.45
C GLN A 74 44.77 -14.92 -23.25
N LEU A 75 44.51 -16.22 -23.39
CA LEU A 75 45.34 -17.08 -24.25
C LEU A 75 45.07 -16.86 -25.74
N PHE A 76 43.91 -16.29 -26.09
CA PHE A 76 43.50 -16.02 -27.48
C PHE A 76 43.66 -14.54 -27.86
N ASP A 77 43.59 -13.64 -26.89
CA ASP A 77 43.73 -12.20 -27.08
C ASP A 77 44.40 -11.53 -25.87
N ASP A 78 45.68 -11.25 -26.03
CA ASP A 78 46.51 -10.57 -25.03
C ASP A 78 46.08 -9.11 -24.78
N THR A 79 45.31 -8.50 -25.70
CA THR A 79 44.83 -7.11 -25.57
C THR A 79 43.64 -6.98 -24.62
N GLY A 80 42.93 -8.08 -24.36
CA GLY A 80 41.73 -8.13 -23.53
C GLY A 80 40.44 -7.65 -24.23
N SER A 81 40.50 -7.30 -25.52
CA SER A 81 39.33 -6.84 -26.28
C SER A 81 38.23 -7.90 -26.38
N LEU A 82 38.56 -9.17 -26.52
CA LEU A 82 37.58 -10.26 -26.59
C LEU A 82 36.86 -10.44 -25.25
N TRP A 83 37.60 -10.37 -24.14
CA TRP A 83 37.02 -10.43 -22.79
C TRP A 83 36.09 -9.24 -22.54
N ASP A 84 36.49 -8.03 -22.95
CA ASP A 84 35.68 -6.83 -22.81
C ASP A 84 34.38 -6.92 -23.61
N ARG A 85 34.42 -7.40 -24.87
CA ARG A 85 33.21 -7.60 -25.69
C ARG A 85 32.28 -8.64 -25.07
N PHE A 86 32.81 -9.74 -24.56
CA PHE A 86 32.03 -10.73 -23.81
C PHE A 86 31.36 -10.09 -22.59
N CYS A 87 32.11 -9.32 -21.81
CA CYS A 87 31.60 -8.65 -20.62
C CYS A 87 30.53 -7.60 -20.92
N GLU A 88 30.69 -6.80 -21.98
CA GLU A 88 29.71 -5.79 -22.40
C GLU A 88 28.36 -6.43 -22.76
N ASN A 89 28.39 -7.65 -23.30
CA ASN A 89 27.21 -8.42 -23.68
C ASN A 89 26.63 -9.29 -22.55
N LEU A 90 27.30 -9.36 -21.38
CA LEU A 90 26.90 -10.20 -20.25
C LEU A 90 26.18 -9.40 -19.17
N THR A 91 24.97 -9.85 -18.82
CA THR A 91 24.20 -9.35 -17.67
C THR A 91 23.94 -10.45 -16.66
N LEU A 92 24.27 -10.18 -15.40
CA LEU A 92 23.99 -11.05 -14.26
C LEU A 92 22.78 -10.50 -13.52
N VAL A 93 21.74 -11.31 -13.33
CA VAL A 93 20.57 -10.95 -12.53
C VAL A 93 20.67 -11.65 -11.17
N ILE A 94 20.64 -10.85 -10.11
CA ILE A 94 20.65 -11.33 -8.73
C ILE A 94 19.42 -10.77 -8.02
N ASN A 95 18.62 -11.67 -7.46
CA ASN A 95 17.50 -11.32 -6.59
C ASN A 95 18.01 -11.18 -5.14
N ASP A 96 17.94 -9.97 -4.58
CA ASP A 96 18.50 -9.64 -3.27
C ASP A 96 17.58 -8.70 -2.46
N PRO A 97 16.92 -9.17 -1.40
CA PRO A 97 16.95 -10.53 -0.87
C PRO A 97 16.33 -11.57 -1.80
N SER A 98 16.91 -12.76 -1.82
CA SER A 98 16.48 -13.88 -2.65
C SER A 98 15.03 -14.30 -2.36
N ASN A 99 14.31 -14.74 -3.38
CA ASN A 99 12.92 -15.17 -3.31
C ASN A 99 12.78 -16.48 -4.11
N PRO A 100 12.69 -17.67 -3.48
CA PRO A 100 12.01 -17.93 -2.20
C PRO A 100 12.84 -17.76 -0.94
N ALA A 101 14.17 -17.75 -1.04
CA ALA A 101 14.98 -18.15 0.11
C ALA A 101 14.99 -17.13 1.26
N GLY A 102 14.79 -15.86 0.95
CA GLY A 102 14.74 -14.75 1.89
C GLY A 102 16.10 -14.38 2.51
N TYR A 103 17.20 -14.76 1.84
CA TYR A 103 18.57 -14.45 2.26
C TYR A 103 19.12 -13.23 1.52
N THR A 104 20.05 -12.54 2.16
CA THR A 104 20.89 -11.51 1.53
C THR A 104 22.35 -11.75 1.90
N ASP A 105 23.24 -11.57 0.93
CA ASP A 105 24.67 -11.90 1.06
C ASP A 105 25.58 -10.66 1.13
N PHE A 106 25.04 -9.47 1.39
CA PHE A 106 25.81 -8.21 1.27
C PHE A 106 27.08 -8.13 2.17
N ASN A 107 27.14 -8.85 3.29
CA ASN A 107 28.31 -8.94 4.17
C ASN A 107 29.22 -10.14 3.87
N ASN A 108 28.92 -10.93 2.84
CA ASN A 108 29.71 -12.10 2.46
C ASN A 108 31.05 -11.65 1.84
N VAL A 109 32.16 -12.18 2.35
CA VAL A 109 33.52 -11.89 1.86
C VAL A 109 33.67 -12.28 0.37
N ALA A 110 33.03 -13.38 -0.04
CA ALA A 110 33.03 -13.85 -1.42
C ALA A 110 32.37 -12.84 -2.37
N LEU A 111 31.21 -12.29 -1.96
CA LEU A 111 30.54 -11.23 -2.69
C LEU A 111 31.44 -9.99 -2.80
N ILE A 112 32.10 -9.57 -1.72
CA ILE A 112 32.98 -8.39 -1.76
C ILE A 112 34.12 -8.58 -2.76
N LYS A 113 34.74 -9.76 -2.81
CA LYS A 113 35.75 -10.09 -3.84
C LYS A 113 35.14 -10.04 -5.24
N PHE A 114 33.95 -10.61 -5.40
CA PHE A 114 33.23 -10.64 -6.66
C PHE A 114 32.87 -9.22 -7.17
N LEU A 115 32.41 -8.32 -6.30
CA LEU A 115 32.14 -6.93 -6.66
C LEU A 115 33.41 -6.18 -7.10
N LYS A 116 34.55 -6.46 -6.48
CA LYS A 116 35.85 -5.92 -6.93
C LYS A 116 36.24 -6.45 -8.31
N PHE A 117 35.96 -7.73 -8.60
CA PHE A 117 36.14 -8.30 -9.93
C PHE A 117 35.22 -7.61 -10.96
N LEU A 118 33.94 -7.41 -10.64
CA LEU A 118 32.98 -6.71 -11.49
C LEU A 118 33.36 -5.24 -11.74
N ASN A 119 33.94 -4.56 -10.76
CA ASN A 119 34.43 -3.20 -10.96
C ASN A 119 35.57 -3.12 -12.00
N ASN A 120 36.28 -4.23 -12.22
CA ASN A 120 37.36 -4.33 -13.21
C ASN A 120 36.91 -5.05 -14.49
N SER A 121 35.60 -5.23 -14.69
CA SER A 121 35.00 -5.78 -15.89
C SER A 121 33.87 -4.87 -16.37
N LYS A 122 33.35 -5.14 -17.58
CA LYS A 122 32.20 -4.41 -18.14
C LYS A 122 30.87 -5.14 -17.95
N ILE A 123 30.89 -6.20 -17.15
CA ILE A 123 29.72 -7.04 -16.85
C ILE A 123 28.67 -6.20 -16.13
N THR A 124 27.42 -6.30 -16.57
CA THR A 124 26.29 -5.62 -15.92
C THR A 124 25.73 -6.47 -14.81
N LEU A 125 25.60 -5.91 -13.61
CA LEU A 125 24.89 -6.53 -12.51
C LEU A 125 23.51 -5.89 -12.34
N LEU A 126 22.46 -6.66 -12.59
CA LEU A 126 21.08 -6.29 -12.33
C LEU A 126 20.65 -6.86 -10.97
N LEU A 127 20.34 -5.97 -10.03
CA LEU A 127 19.91 -6.31 -8.68
C LEU A 127 18.40 -6.11 -8.56
N ASP A 128 17.65 -7.20 -8.49
CA ASP A 128 16.25 -7.15 -8.15
C ASP A 128 16.08 -7.12 -6.63
N GLU A 129 15.85 -5.92 -6.10
CA GLU A 129 15.76 -5.67 -4.67
C GLU A 129 14.33 -5.33 -4.21
N ALA A 130 13.36 -6.06 -4.76
CA ALA A 130 11.96 -5.91 -4.38
C ALA A 130 11.72 -6.03 -2.87
N TYR A 131 12.51 -6.83 -2.13
CA TYR A 131 12.35 -7.08 -0.69
C TYR A 131 13.40 -6.38 0.20
N ASN A 132 14.07 -5.34 -0.30
CA ASN A 132 15.22 -4.71 0.38
C ASN A 132 14.99 -4.25 1.83
N ASP A 133 13.76 -3.86 2.18
CA ASP A 133 13.42 -3.34 3.49
C ASP A 133 12.79 -4.41 4.40
N ALA A 134 12.75 -5.69 3.97
CA ALA A 134 12.21 -6.81 4.76
C ALA A 134 13.26 -7.40 5.73
N ILE A 135 14.55 -7.25 5.47
CA ILE A 135 15.62 -7.81 6.29
C ILE A 135 16.07 -6.82 7.38
N LYS A 136 16.40 -7.36 8.56
CA LYS A 136 17.02 -6.63 9.66
C LYS A 136 18.13 -7.47 10.28
N ILE A 137 19.37 -6.95 10.23
CA ILE A 137 20.42 -7.47 11.09
C ILE A 137 20.16 -7.04 12.53
N ASP A 138 20.21 -7.99 13.44
CA ASP A 138 20.12 -7.74 14.88
C ASP A 138 21.49 -7.44 15.53
N ASP A 139 22.61 -7.77 14.87
CA ASP A 139 23.95 -7.38 15.33
C ASP A 139 24.16 -5.85 15.23
N PRO A 140 24.36 -5.14 16.36
CA PRO A 140 24.63 -3.71 16.37
C PRO A 140 26.01 -3.32 15.81
N LYS A 141 26.95 -4.25 15.67
CA LYS A 141 28.31 -4.01 15.15
C LYS A 141 28.41 -4.10 13.64
N GLU A 142 27.52 -4.87 13.01
CA GLU A 142 27.48 -4.94 11.55
C GLU A 142 26.90 -3.66 10.96
N PRO A 143 27.43 -3.19 9.82
CA PRO A 143 26.87 -2.04 9.18
C PRO A 143 25.44 -2.35 8.72
N LYS A 144 24.52 -1.40 8.96
CA LYS A 144 23.09 -1.51 8.62
C LYS A 144 22.80 -1.44 7.12
N TRP A 145 23.77 -1.79 6.27
CA TRP A 145 23.52 -2.01 4.84
C TRP A 145 22.45 -3.09 4.75
N ARG A 146 21.51 -2.94 3.83
CA ARG A 146 20.32 -3.82 3.78
C ARG A 146 20.27 -4.68 2.54
N THR A 147 21.12 -4.37 1.56
CA THR A 147 21.21 -5.01 0.24
C THR A 147 22.56 -4.72 -0.42
N ILE A 148 22.85 -5.45 -1.49
CA ILE A 148 24.03 -5.32 -2.33
C ILE A 148 24.14 -3.91 -2.95
N SER A 149 23.05 -3.35 -3.49
CA SER A 149 23.07 -2.02 -4.12
C SER A 149 23.45 -0.94 -3.11
N ARG A 150 22.98 -1.07 -1.87
CA ARG A 150 23.30 -0.13 -0.79
C ARG A 150 24.79 -0.21 -0.45
N TYR A 151 25.37 -1.41 -0.38
CA TYR A 151 26.80 -1.55 -0.18
C TYR A 151 27.59 -0.84 -1.29
N ILE A 152 27.24 -1.08 -2.56
CA ILE A 152 27.91 -0.50 -3.72
C ILE A 152 27.84 1.02 -3.69
N MET A 153 26.66 1.60 -3.46
CA MET A 153 26.47 3.05 -3.47
C MET A 153 27.22 3.77 -2.33
N ASN A 154 27.35 3.15 -1.15
CA ASN A 154 28.14 3.73 -0.06
C ASN A 154 29.65 3.58 -0.28
N ASN A 155 30.08 2.69 -1.17
CA ASN A 155 31.47 2.45 -1.54
C ASN A 155 31.74 2.86 -2.99
N ILE A 156 30.92 3.74 -3.58
CA ILE A 156 31.01 4.09 -5.00
C ILE A 156 32.37 4.71 -5.36
N THR A 157 33.04 5.33 -4.39
CA THR A 157 34.39 5.89 -4.56
C THR A 157 35.48 4.83 -4.71
N SER A 158 35.26 3.61 -4.19
CA SER A 158 36.16 2.47 -4.39
C SER A 158 35.68 1.51 -5.49
N LEU A 159 34.43 1.67 -5.94
CA LEU A 159 33.80 0.90 -7.02
C LEU A 159 33.36 1.85 -8.15
N THR A 160 34.28 2.68 -8.64
CA THR A 160 33.96 3.78 -9.57
C THR A 160 33.47 3.35 -10.94
N ASN A 161 33.92 2.17 -11.41
CA ASN A 161 33.64 1.67 -12.76
C ASN A 161 32.53 0.63 -12.78
N ILE A 162 32.08 0.15 -11.61
CA ILE A 162 31.12 -0.94 -11.52
C ILE A 162 29.81 -0.62 -12.26
N SER A 163 29.37 -1.56 -13.08
CA SER A 163 28.17 -1.46 -13.92
C SER A 163 26.99 -2.14 -13.20
N VAL A 164 26.12 -1.35 -12.56
CA VAL A 164 25.02 -1.89 -11.74
C VAL A 164 23.73 -1.15 -12.03
N VAL A 165 22.66 -1.91 -12.15
CA VAL A 165 21.28 -1.43 -12.18
C VAL A 165 20.51 -2.14 -11.07
N SER A 166 19.74 -1.42 -10.28
CA SER A 166 18.94 -1.99 -9.20
C SER A 166 17.48 -1.56 -9.34
N SER A 167 16.56 -2.51 -9.21
CA SER A 167 15.12 -2.28 -9.19
C SER A 167 14.56 -2.38 -7.77
N LEU A 168 13.75 -1.39 -7.40
CA LEU A 168 13.07 -1.31 -6.12
C LEU A 168 11.56 -1.32 -6.31
N SER A 169 10.85 -2.03 -5.43
CA SER A 169 9.39 -2.09 -5.42
C SER A 169 8.80 -1.40 -4.19
N THR A 170 7.79 -0.56 -4.37
CA THR A 170 7.05 0.02 -3.23
C THR A 170 5.99 -0.95 -2.71
N THR A 171 5.56 -1.89 -3.54
CA THR A 171 4.52 -2.87 -3.22
C THR A 171 4.94 -3.73 -2.03
N LYS A 172 6.18 -4.22 -2.06
CA LYS A 172 6.73 -5.10 -1.03
C LYS A 172 7.34 -4.29 0.11
N ASN A 173 8.04 -3.19 -0.13
CA ASN A 173 8.73 -2.47 0.94
C ASN A 173 7.85 -1.55 1.81
N LEU A 174 6.68 -1.13 1.30
CA LEU A 174 5.80 -0.18 1.99
C LEU A 174 4.39 -0.70 2.23
N GLY A 175 4.07 -1.93 1.80
CA GLY A 175 2.69 -2.43 1.85
C GLY A 175 1.75 -1.70 0.91
N ALA A 176 2.29 -0.98 -0.08
CA ALA A 176 1.52 -0.17 -1.00
C ALA A 176 0.96 -1.04 -2.15
N THR A 177 0.34 -2.17 -1.80
CA THR A 177 -0.31 -3.09 -2.74
C THR A 177 -1.38 -2.32 -3.53
N GLY A 178 -1.23 -2.30 -4.86
CA GLY A 178 -2.10 -1.54 -5.76
C GLY A 178 -1.59 -0.15 -6.19
N SER A 179 -0.57 0.43 -5.53
CA SER A 179 0.03 1.68 -6.03
C SER A 179 0.80 1.48 -7.33
N ARG A 180 1.32 0.27 -7.58
CA ARG A 180 2.08 -0.11 -8.79
C ARG A 180 3.24 0.85 -9.08
N LEU A 181 3.97 1.22 -8.03
CA LEU A 181 5.14 2.09 -8.12
C LEU A 181 6.43 1.31 -7.80
N GLY A 182 7.53 1.85 -8.29
CA GLY A 182 8.87 1.35 -8.07
C GLY A 182 9.89 2.42 -8.47
N SER A 183 11.17 2.09 -8.34
CA SER A 183 12.25 2.95 -8.81
C SER A 183 13.40 2.12 -9.35
N ILE A 184 14.06 2.64 -10.38
CA ILE A 184 15.30 2.09 -10.90
C ILE A 184 16.44 3.02 -10.47
N ILE A 185 17.52 2.43 -9.99
CA ILE A 185 18.74 3.12 -9.58
C ILE A 185 19.89 2.52 -10.40
N SER A 186 20.80 3.34 -10.92
CA SER A 186 22.00 2.83 -11.58
C SER A 186 23.26 3.54 -11.10
N THR A 187 24.40 2.88 -11.28
CA THR A 187 25.71 3.51 -11.11
C THR A 187 26.01 4.48 -12.25
N PRO A 188 26.98 5.40 -12.09
CA PRO A 188 27.36 6.33 -13.16
C PRO A 188 27.70 5.64 -14.49
N SER A 189 28.30 4.45 -14.45
CA SER A 189 28.61 3.62 -15.62
C SER A 189 27.39 3.17 -16.42
N ARG A 190 26.19 3.19 -15.83
CA ARG A 190 24.92 2.79 -16.47
C ARG A 190 23.87 3.91 -16.47
N LYS A 191 24.32 5.14 -16.71
CA LYS A 191 23.43 6.30 -16.86
C LYS A 191 22.53 6.17 -18.11
N ASP A 192 23.04 5.54 -19.17
CA ASP A 192 22.33 5.17 -20.39
C ASP A 192 20.98 4.49 -20.11
N VAL A 193 20.93 3.56 -19.16
CA VAL A 193 19.69 2.87 -18.77
C VAL A 193 18.65 3.83 -18.20
N ILE A 194 19.07 4.82 -17.40
CA ILE A 194 18.17 5.82 -16.82
C ILE A 194 17.66 6.78 -17.89
N ASP A 195 18.53 7.19 -18.81
CA ASP A 195 18.16 8.08 -19.90
C ASP A 195 17.18 7.38 -20.85
N PHE A 196 17.42 6.11 -21.20
CA PHE A 196 16.48 5.27 -21.92
C PHE A 196 15.14 5.12 -21.19
N ALA A 197 15.16 4.82 -19.88
CA ALA A 197 13.95 4.67 -19.10
C ALA A 197 13.11 5.95 -19.08
N LYS A 198 13.73 7.14 -19.04
CA LYS A 198 13.04 8.43 -19.12
C LYS A 198 12.45 8.69 -20.49
N GLU A 199 13.17 8.34 -21.56
CA GLU A 199 12.68 8.48 -22.92
C GLU A 199 11.45 7.60 -23.17
N GLN A 200 11.48 6.35 -22.70
CA GLN A 200 10.36 5.41 -22.85
C GLN A 200 9.17 5.74 -21.94
N ASN A 201 9.41 6.33 -20.76
CA ASN A 201 8.39 6.59 -19.74
C ASN A 201 8.15 8.10 -19.55
N GLY A 202 7.38 8.69 -20.48
CA GLY A 202 6.90 10.07 -20.35
C GLY A 202 5.97 10.30 -19.15
N ILE A 203 5.79 11.58 -18.78
CA ILE A 203 5.00 12.04 -17.61
C ILE A 203 3.58 11.48 -17.59
N GLU A 204 3.03 11.18 -18.78
CA GLU A 204 1.66 10.74 -18.99
C GLU A 204 1.40 9.25 -18.71
N LYS A 205 2.46 8.44 -18.56
CA LYS A 205 2.35 6.99 -18.30
C LYS A 205 2.28 6.65 -16.81
N GLY A 206 2.67 7.56 -15.91
CA GLY A 206 2.74 7.32 -14.48
C GLY A 206 1.43 7.64 -13.75
N ASN A 207 1.09 6.86 -12.70
CA ASN A 207 0.04 7.26 -11.75
C ASN A 207 0.58 8.39 -10.85
N THR A 208 0.39 9.63 -11.30
CA THR A 208 0.86 10.84 -10.62
C THR A 208 0.28 11.00 -9.22
N ASN A 209 -0.96 10.55 -8.97
CA ASN A 209 -1.56 10.64 -7.64
C ASN A 209 -0.97 9.60 -6.67
N SER A 210 -0.82 8.35 -7.09
CA SER A 210 -0.11 7.35 -6.28
C SER A 210 1.31 7.80 -5.99
N LEU A 211 1.99 8.41 -6.97
CA LEU A 211 3.33 8.95 -6.78
C LEU A 211 3.31 10.11 -5.77
N TYR A 212 2.36 11.04 -5.89
CA TYR A 212 2.21 12.15 -4.95
C TYR A 212 1.98 11.66 -3.50
N MET A 213 1.04 10.72 -3.31
CA MET A 213 0.76 10.12 -2.01
C MET A 213 1.98 9.38 -1.44
N LEU A 214 2.69 8.63 -2.28
CA LEU A 214 3.89 7.92 -1.89
C LEU A 214 4.99 8.87 -1.44
N VAL A 215 5.29 9.90 -2.24
CA VAL A 215 6.35 10.86 -1.92
C VAL A 215 6.04 11.58 -0.62
N ASN A 216 4.80 12.03 -0.41
CA ASN A 216 4.40 12.67 0.85
C ASN A 216 4.54 11.72 2.04
N THR A 217 4.18 10.44 1.88
CA THR A 217 4.34 9.43 2.94
C THR A 217 5.81 9.18 3.29
N ILE A 218 6.67 9.08 2.28
CA ILE A 218 8.11 8.87 2.47
C ILE A 218 8.77 10.11 3.09
N GLU A 219 8.43 11.32 2.64
CA GLU A 219 8.95 12.56 3.19
C GLU A 219 8.53 12.73 4.65
N ALA A 220 7.26 12.47 4.99
CA ALA A 220 6.81 12.46 6.38
C ALA A 220 7.59 11.43 7.23
N ALA A 221 7.83 10.23 6.72
CA ALA A 221 8.63 9.21 7.41
C ALA A 221 10.10 9.64 7.59
N GLN A 222 10.69 10.35 6.63
CA GLN A 222 12.04 10.89 6.71
C GLN A 222 12.13 12.02 7.74
N SER A 223 11.18 12.95 7.74
CA SER A 223 11.09 14.02 8.73
C SER A 223 10.86 13.45 10.13
N ALA A 224 9.95 12.49 10.30
CA ALA A 224 9.76 11.76 11.56
C ALA A 224 11.07 11.13 12.07
N LYS A 225 11.85 10.50 11.19
CA LYS A 225 13.17 9.95 11.58
C LYS A 225 14.13 11.05 12.05
N LYS A 226 14.22 12.18 11.33
CA LYS A 226 15.08 13.31 11.73
C LYS A 226 14.69 13.89 13.08
N ILE A 227 13.39 14.08 13.33
CA ILE A 227 12.87 14.53 14.63
C ILE A 227 13.31 13.58 15.71
N LYS A 228 13.02 12.29 15.52
CA LYS A 228 13.33 11.23 16.49
C LYS A 228 14.83 11.18 16.81
N ASP A 229 15.69 11.21 15.79
CA ASP A 229 17.15 11.17 15.96
C ASP A 229 17.70 12.44 16.65
N ARG A 230 17.11 13.62 16.39
CA ARG A 230 17.45 14.87 17.10
C ARG A 230 16.96 14.83 18.54
N MET A 231 15.73 14.41 18.78
CA MET A 231 15.16 14.29 20.12
C MET A 231 15.97 13.33 20.99
N GLU A 232 16.34 12.15 20.48
CA GLU A 232 17.18 11.20 21.24
C GLU A 232 18.58 11.76 21.56
N ARG A 233 19.14 12.62 20.70
CA ARG A 233 20.48 13.20 20.88
C ARG A 233 20.49 14.43 21.79
N GLU A 234 19.46 15.27 21.68
CA GLU A 234 19.43 16.61 22.24
C GLU A 234 18.62 16.71 23.55
N LEU A 235 17.96 15.64 23.99
CA LEU A 235 17.28 15.55 25.28
C LEU A 235 18.21 14.97 26.36
N PRO A 236 18.85 15.80 27.22
CA PRO A 236 19.57 15.32 28.39
C PRO A 236 18.61 14.78 29.45
N LYS A 237 19.15 14.00 30.41
CA LYS A 237 18.45 13.32 31.52
C LYS A 237 17.75 14.26 32.54
N GLU A 238 17.61 15.55 32.23
CA GLU A 238 17.00 16.59 33.08
C GLU A 238 16.28 17.65 32.22
N ALA A 239 15.59 17.22 31.17
CA ALA A 239 14.79 18.13 30.36
C ALA A 239 13.47 18.44 31.05
N SER A 240 13.29 19.68 31.51
CA SER A 240 12.00 20.19 31.97
C SER A 240 10.99 20.24 30.81
N ARG A 241 9.69 20.22 31.13
CA ARG A 241 8.59 20.24 30.15
C ARG A 241 8.73 21.41 29.15
N HIS A 242 9.11 22.58 29.65
CA HIS A 242 9.43 23.76 28.86
C HIS A 242 10.50 23.53 27.78
N LYS A 243 11.55 22.76 28.09
CA LYS A 243 12.61 22.44 27.11
C LYS A 243 12.09 21.51 26.02
N ILE A 244 11.21 20.56 26.35
CA ILE A 244 10.60 19.66 25.36
C ILE A 244 9.72 20.47 24.41
N LYS A 245 8.86 21.33 24.95
CA LYS A 245 7.98 22.23 24.18
C LYS A 245 8.78 23.10 23.21
N ALA A 246 9.77 23.85 23.71
CA ALA A 246 10.60 24.74 22.89
C ALA A 246 11.35 24.01 21.75
N ARG A 247 11.68 22.72 21.96
CA ARG A 247 12.34 21.89 20.93
C ARG A 247 11.36 21.45 19.85
N ILE A 248 10.13 21.09 20.21
CA ILE A 248 9.08 20.76 19.24
C ILE A 248 8.75 22.00 18.40
N GLU A 249 8.57 23.17 19.04
CA GLU A 249 8.33 24.44 18.34
C GLU A 249 9.45 24.79 17.38
N LYS A 250 10.71 24.77 17.86
CA LYS A 250 11.87 25.04 17.02
C LYS A 250 11.94 24.09 15.83
N TYR A 251 11.63 22.81 16.02
CA TYR A 251 11.62 21.87 14.92
C TYR A 251 10.57 22.22 13.85
N ILE A 252 9.35 22.57 14.26
CA ILE A 252 8.28 22.95 13.33
C ILE A 252 8.74 24.15 12.49
N ILE A 253 9.31 25.17 13.15
CA ILE A 253 9.82 26.37 12.50
C ILE A 253 10.97 26.02 11.53
N ASP A 254 11.99 25.30 12.00
CA ASP A 254 13.16 24.92 11.20
C ASP A 254 12.77 24.13 9.94
N GLU A 255 11.78 23.23 10.03
CA GLU A 255 11.34 22.42 8.89
C GLU A 255 10.52 23.24 7.88
N ILE A 256 9.70 24.20 8.35
CA ILE A 256 8.97 25.14 7.49
C ILE A 256 9.96 26.07 6.76
N GLU A 257 10.93 26.64 7.47
CA GLU A 257 11.96 27.52 6.89
C GLU A 257 12.84 26.77 5.88
N SER A 258 13.34 25.59 6.24
CA SER A 258 14.12 24.70 5.35
C SER A 258 13.39 24.39 4.03
N TYR A 259 12.06 24.27 4.06
CA TYR A 259 11.29 24.05 2.85
C TYR A 259 11.15 25.34 2.00
N ASN A 260 10.95 26.48 2.65
CA ASN A 260 10.90 27.78 1.99
C ASN A 260 12.23 28.16 1.33
N ASP A 261 13.35 27.83 1.96
CA ASP A 261 14.70 28.04 1.41
C ASP A 261 14.96 27.16 0.18
N LYS A 262 14.56 25.88 0.22
CA LYS A 262 14.64 24.99 -0.95
C LYS A 262 13.79 25.48 -2.12
N LYS A 263 12.64 26.11 -1.85
CA LYS A 263 11.84 26.79 -2.87
C LYS A 263 12.55 28.01 -3.45
N ALA A 264 13.27 28.78 -2.63
CA ALA A 264 14.01 29.95 -3.08
C ALA A 264 15.19 29.60 -4.00
N ILE A 265 15.94 28.53 -3.69
CA ILE A 265 17.12 28.08 -4.46
C ILE A 265 16.73 27.53 -5.85
N LYS A 266 15.54 26.91 -5.99
CA LYS A 266 15.05 26.38 -7.28
C LYS A 266 14.52 27.44 -8.26
N LYS A 267 14.60 28.73 -7.94
CA LYS A 267 14.15 29.82 -8.82
C LYS A 267 14.94 29.97 -10.14
N GLN A 268 16.05 29.25 -10.35
CA GLN A 268 16.85 29.34 -11.58
C GLN A 268 16.47 28.35 -12.70
N GLY A 269 15.44 27.51 -12.55
CA GLY A 269 14.98 26.68 -13.67
C GLY A 269 13.79 25.81 -13.30
N GLN A 270 12.61 26.15 -13.84
CA GLN A 270 11.34 25.41 -13.72
C GLN A 270 10.85 25.15 -12.28
N ALA A 271 10.24 26.16 -11.67
CA ALA A 271 9.57 26.03 -10.38
C ALA A 271 8.20 25.34 -10.54
N THR A 272 8.14 24.03 -10.31
CA THR A 272 6.88 23.39 -9.90
C THR A 272 6.54 23.88 -8.49
N LYS A 273 5.41 24.59 -8.34
CA LYS A 273 4.87 25.02 -7.03
C LYS A 273 4.39 23.79 -6.25
N ARG A 274 5.30 23.03 -5.64
CA ARG A 274 4.92 21.95 -4.73
C ARG A 274 4.55 22.55 -3.36
N PHE A 275 3.40 22.15 -2.82
CA PHE A 275 3.01 22.47 -1.43
C PHE A 275 3.95 21.77 -0.45
N SER A 276 4.13 22.35 0.75
CA SER A 276 4.99 21.73 1.78
C SER A 276 4.43 20.35 2.13
N PRO A 277 5.24 19.28 2.04
CA PRO A 277 4.81 17.93 2.42
C PRO A 277 4.75 17.76 3.95
N PHE A 278 5.30 18.73 4.70
CA PHE A 278 5.27 18.74 6.16
C PHE A 278 4.06 19.51 6.69
N GLU A 279 3.81 20.72 6.21
CA GLU A 279 2.71 21.56 6.70
C GLU A 279 1.35 20.94 6.37
N GLY A 280 0.52 20.76 7.40
CA GLY A 280 -0.77 20.04 7.31
C GLY A 280 -0.66 18.51 7.20
N SER A 281 0.55 17.94 7.25
CA SER A 281 0.73 16.50 7.30
C SER A 281 0.29 15.90 8.65
N PRO A 282 -0.02 14.60 8.71
CA PRO A 282 -0.31 13.92 9.98
C PRO A 282 0.80 14.10 11.04
N LEU A 283 2.07 14.18 10.62
CA LEU A 283 3.19 14.43 11.52
C LEU A 283 3.15 15.86 12.08
N HIS A 284 2.83 16.85 11.25
CA HIS A 284 2.70 18.24 11.71
C HIS A 284 1.53 18.40 12.69
N ILE A 285 0.37 17.84 12.36
CA ILE A 285 -0.80 17.86 13.25
C ILE A 285 -0.46 17.19 14.59
N PHE A 286 0.18 16.02 14.56
CA PHE A 286 0.64 15.35 15.77
C PHE A 286 1.55 16.23 16.62
N LEU A 287 2.55 16.90 16.05
CA LEU A 287 3.44 17.78 16.81
C LEU A 287 2.69 18.98 17.43
N LEU A 288 1.68 19.54 16.74
CA LEU A 288 0.82 20.60 17.28
C LEU A 288 -0.08 20.10 18.42
N ASP A 289 -0.63 18.89 18.28
CA ASP A 289 -1.42 18.24 19.33
C ASP A 289 -0.58 17.94 20.57
N GLU A 290 0.69 17.55 20.38
CA GLU A 290 1.64 17.35 21.48
C GLU A 290 1.97 18.65 22.19
N LEU A 291 2.18 19.76 21.47
CA LEU A 291 2.35 21.10 22.07
C LEU A 291 1.13 21.49 22.91
N THR A 292 -0.08 21.29 22.36
CA THR A 292 -1.34 21.57 23.07
C THR A 292 -1.49 20.70 24.32
N SER A 293 -1.05 19.45 24.27
CA SER A 293 -1.09 18.51 25.39
C SER A 293 -0.11 18.91 26.50
N LEU A 294 1.09 19.36 26.13
CA LEU A 294 2.05 19.92 27.08
C LEU A 294 1.51 21.19 27.76
N ASP A 295 0.86 22.07 27.01
CA ASP A 295 0.26 23.30 27.56
C ASP A 295 -0.85 23.01 28.58
N LYS A 296 -1.68 22.00 28.32
CA LYS A 296 -2.69 21.55 29.28
C LYS A 296 -2.07 21.00 30.57
N LEU A 297 -0.91 20.37 30.47
CA LEU A 297 -0.19 19.87 31.64
C LEU A 297 0.48 21.01 32.42
N ASP A 298 0.89 22.09 31.75
CA ASP A 298 1.44 23.27 32.41
C ASP A 298 0.40 23.98 33.29
N VAL A 299 -0.89 23.94 32.91
CA VAL A 299 -2.00 24.39 33.78
C VAL A 299 -2.06 23.63 35.12
N LEU A 300 -1.52 22.42 35.19
CA LEU A 300 -1.53 21.60 36.41
C LEU A 300 -0.38 21.94 37.38
N ASP A 301 0.52 22.87 37.03
CA ASP A 301 1.65 23.32 37.87
C ASP A 301 2.46 22.17 38.50
N LEU A 302 2.59 21.06 37.77
CA LEU A 302 3.33 19.88 38.25
C LEU A 302 4.82 20.21 38.46
N PRO A 303 5.44 19.76 39.56
CA PRO A 303 6.86 20.00 39.79
C PRO A 303 7.72 19.26 38.74
N ASP A 304 8.91 19.78 38.44
CA ASP A 304 9.80 19.23 37.40
C ASP A 304 10.28 17.80 37.70
N ASP A 305 10.26 17.38 38.98
CA ASP A 305 10.60 16.02 39.44
C ASP A 305 9.39 15.07 39.49
N PHE A 306 8.22 15.50 39.00
CA PHE A 306 7.02 14.70 38.93
C PHE A 306 7.29 13.34 38.28
N LYS A 307 6.86 12.26 38.96
CA LYS A 307 6.98 10.89 38.48
C LYS A 307 5.63 10.41 37.97
N TYR A 308 5.62 9.86 36.76
CA TYR A 308 4.47 9.20 36.18
C TYR A 308 4.77 7.71 36.01
N LYS A 309 3.90 6.84 36.56
CA LYS A 309 4.10 5.37 36.57
C LYS A 309 5.46 4.93 37.13
N GLY A 310 5.97 5.63 38.13
CA GLY A 310 7.22 5.28 38.82
C GLY A 310 8.51 5.75 38.15
N GLU A 311 8.44 6.41 36.99
CA GLU A 311 9.59 7.04 36.32
C GLU A 311 9.42 8.56 36.19
N PRO A 312 10.50 9.35 36.10
CA PRO A 312 10.40 10.79 35.87
C PRO A 312 9.57 11.08 34.61
N PHE A 313 8.64 12.04 34.71
CA PHE A 313 7.70 12.35 33.63
C PHE A 313 8.38 12.65 32.30
N PHE A 314 9.53 13.33 32.30
CA PHE A 314 10.28 13.62 31.07
C PHE A 314 10.78 12.34 30.38
N MET A 315 11.22 11.33 31.14
CA MET A 315 11.65 10.03 30.58
C MET A 315 10.45 9.30 29.99
N TYR A 316 9.32 9.29 30.70
CA TYR A 316 8.08 8.70 30.21
C TYR A 316 7.61 9.38 28.92
N TYR A 317 7.55 10.70 28.91
CA TYR A 317 7.08 11.49 27.78
C TYR A 317 8.03 11.39 26.58
N GLN A 318 9.34 11.40 26.80
CA GLN A 318 10.32 11.15 25.72
C GLN A 318 10.10 9.77 25.09
N LYS A 319 9.93 8.72 25.90
CA LYS A 319 9.62 7.37 25.38
C LYS A 319 8.30 7.35 24.60
N HIS A 320 7.27 8.03 25.11
CA HIS A 320 5.98 8.17 24.44
C HIS A 320 6.15 8.86 23.07
N LEU A 321 6.75 10.05 23.05
CA LEU A 321 6.97 10.86 21.85
C LEU A 321 7.81 10.10 20.81
N VAL A 322 8.90 9.45 21.22
CA VAL A 322 9.70 8.59 20.32
C VAL A 322 8.87 7.42 19.78
N THR A 323 8.02 6.81 20.61
CA THR A 323 7.14 5.70 20.19
C THR A 323 6.11 6.16 19.17
N GLU A 324 5.43 7.29 19.42
CA GLU A 324 4.45 7.87 18.52
C GLU A 324 5.08 8.37 17.21
N ILE A 325 6.22 9.06 17.26
CA ILE A 325 6.93 9.51 16.05
C ILE A 325 7.35 8.31 15.18
N ASN A 326 7.72 7.18 15.79
CA ASN A 326 8.04 5.98 15.02
C ASN A 326 6.82 5.42 14.26
N LYS A 327 5.57 5.72 14.66
CA LYS A 327 4.36 5.30 13.92
C LYS A 327 4.25 5.93 12.53
N PHE A 328 4.85 7.11 12.31
CA PHE A 328 4.92 7.73 10.98
C PHE A 328 5.95 7.08 10.04
N ARG A 329 6.82 6.21 10.57
CA ARG A 329 7.86 5.52 9.78
C ARG A 329 7.30 4.23 9.18
N VAL A 330 6.45 4.38 8.16
CA VAL A 330 5.67 3.28 7.55
C VAL A 330 6.53 2.07 7.20
N ASN A 331 7.70 2.25 6.58
CA ASN A 331 8.60 1.14 6.26
C ASN A 331 9.13 0.39 7.49
N LYS A 332 9.46 1.11 8.57
CA LYS A 332 9.89 0.50 9.84
C LYS A 332 8.75 -0.33 10.43
N ASN A 333 7.53 0.22 10.43
CA ASN A 333 6.36 -0.45 11.01
C ASN A 333 5.98 -1.68 10.20
N PHE A 334 5.98 -1.57 8.87
CA PHE A 334 5.80 -2.70 7.96
C PHE A 334 6.77 -3.82 8.31
N ARG A 335 8.08 -3.52 8.30
CA ARG A 335 9.10 -4.53 8.56
C ARG A 335 8.92 -5.18 9.93
N THR A 336 8.72 -4.39 10.98
CA THR A 336 8.55 -4.92 12.35
C THR A 336 7.33 -5.84 12.45
N GLU A 337 6.22 -5.47 11.83
CA GLU A 337 5.00 -6.27 11.78
C GLU A 337 5.23 -7.57 11.00
N SER A 338 5.84 -7.49 9.82
CA SER A 338 6.12 -8.66 8.99
C SER A 338 7.08 -9.64 9.63
N LEU A 339 8.16 -9.16 10.23
CA LEU A 339 9.12 -10.01 10.94
C LEU A 339 8.46 -10.69 12.14
N LYS A 340 7.54 -10.01 12.83
CA LYS A 340 6.75 -10.62 13.90
C LYS A 340 5.86 -11.75 13.37
N ARG A 341 5.17 -11.56 12.24
CA ARG A 341 4.39 -12.63 11.59
C ARG A 341 5.25 -13.80 11.14
N LEU A 342 6.39 -13.53 10.50
CA LEU A 342 7.32 -14.58 10.07
C LEU A 342 7.84 -15.39 11.27
N LYS A 343 8.20 -14.71 12.37
CA LYS A 343 8.60 -15.37 13.62
C LYS A 343 7.50 -16.28 14.15
N ILE A 344 6.25 -15.79 14.23
CA ILE A 344 5.10 -16.59 14.66
C ILE A 344 4.91 -17.80 13.73
N ALA A 345 5.02 -17.61 12.41
CA ALA A 345 4.88 -18.70 11.44
C ALA A 345 5.95 -19.78 11.62
N LYS A 346 7.21 -19.39 11.84
CA LYS A 346 8.31 -20.32 12.14
C LYS A 346 8.07 -21.07 13.46
N GLU A 347 7.70 -20.37 14.54
CA GLU A 347 7.40 -20.99 15.84
C GLU A 347 6.25 -21.99 15.76
N VAL A 348 5.18 -21.64 15.05
CA VAL A 348 4.04 -22.52 14.83
C VAL A 348 4.43 -23.73 13.99
N ALA A 349 5.17 -23.54 12.91
CA ALA A 349 5.62 -24.64 12.07
C ALA A 349 6.52 -25.60 12.85
N CYS A 350 7.46 -25.11 13.66
CA CYS A 350 8.30 -25.94 14.53
C CYS A 350 7.42 -26.80 15.44
N SER A 351 6.44 -26.19 16.13
CA SER A 351 5.51 -26.91 17.00
C SER A 351 4.70 -27.98 16.26
N VAL A 352 4.22 -27.70 15.04
CA VAL A 352 3.44 -28.67 14.25
C VAL A 352 4.31 -29.83 13.74
N LEU A 353 5.55 -29.55 13.34
CA LEU A 353 6.50 -30.58 12.91
C LEU A 353 7.02 -31.43 14.08
N GLU A 354 7.15 -30.88 15.28
CA GLU A 354 7.48 -31.64 16.50
C GLU A 354 6.37 -32.62 16.89
N GLU A 355 5.10 -32.23 16.71
CA GLU A 355 3.95 -33.11 16.97
C GLU A 355 3.80 -34.23 15.94
N ASN A 356 4.24 -34.01 14.70
CA ASN A 356 4.17 -34.98 13.60
C ASN A 356 5.53 -35.02 12.88
N PRO A 357 6.55 -35.65 13.49
CA PRO A 357 7.90 -35.64 12.95
C PRO A 357 7.92 -36.29 11.57
N SER A 358 8.37 -35.53 10.59
CA SER A 358 8.66 -35.99 9.22
C SER A 358 10.15 -35.77 8.99
N GLU A 359 10.90 -36.84 8.75
CA GLU A 359 12.36 -36.76 8.52
C GLU A 359 12.71 -35.90 7.29
N ASP A 360 11.75 -35.76 6.37
CA ASP A 360 11.93 -35.11 5.06
C ASP A 360 11.36 -33.70 4.99
N THR A 361 10.85 -33.13 6.10
CA THR A 361 10.27 -31.79 6.11
C THR A 361 11.00 -30.88 7.07
N ASP A 362 11.42 -29.71 6.60
CA ASP A 362 12.16 -28.71 7.38
C ASP A 362 11.60 -27.30 7.15
N ILE A 363 12.01 -26.35 7.98
CA ILE A 363 11.65 -24.93 7.87
C ILE A 363 12.84 -24.16 7.34
N LEU A 364 12.65 -23.39 6.28
CA LEU A 364 13.71 -22.53 5.78
C LEU A 364 13.98 -21.37 6.74
N GLN A 365 15.23 -21.23 7.19
CA GLN A 365 15.66 -20.20 8.13
C GLN A 365 15.94 -18.85 7.47
N SER A 366 14.96 -18.29 6.76
CA SER A 366 15.11 -16.99 6.08
C SER A 366 15.37 -15.80 7.02
N ASP A 367 16.13 -14.79 6.54
CA ASP A 367 16.58 -13.62 7.32
C ASP A 367 15.49 -12.51 7.45
N GLY A 368 14.49 -12.52 6.57
CA GLY A 368 13.34 -11.61 6.63
C GLY A 368 12.54 -11.60 5.34
N SER A 369 11.25 -11.96 5.43
CA SER A 369 10.37 -12.08 4.25
C SER A 369 8.89 -11.90 4.61
N TYR A 370 8.10 -11.57 3.59
CA TYR A 370 6.62 -11.66 3.61
C TYR A 370 6.11 -13.09 3.43
N LEU A 371 7.04 -14.01 3.25
CA LEU A 371 6.80 -15.38 2.83
C LEU A 371 7.43 -16.31 3.85
N PHE A 372 6.72 -17.38 4.13
CA PHE A 372 7.20 -18.48 4.95
C PHE A 372 7.31 -19.72 4.04
N ASN A 373 8.41 -20.48 4.15
CA ASN A 373 8.61 -21.66 3.32
C ASN A 373 8.81 -22.90 4.19
N LEU A 374 8.08 -23.96 3.87
CA LEU A 374 8.43 -25.34 4.25
C LEU A 374 9.32 -25.92 3.15
N HIS A 375 10.30 -26.72 3.53
CA HIS A 375 11.20 -27.42 2.63
C HIS A 375 10.94 -28.91 2.71
N LEU A 376 10.47 -29.49 1.62
CA LEU A 376 10.35 -30.93 1.46
C LEU A 376 11.63 -31.43 0.81
N LYS A 377 12.41 -32.26 1.51
CA LYS A 377 13.67 -32.85 1.02
C LYS A 377 13.41 -33.97 0.02
N ASP A 378 12.30 -34.69 0.20
CA ASP A 378 11.83 -35.76 -0.69
C ASP A 378 10.40 -35.50 -1.13
N PHE A 379 10.24 -35.15 -2.41
CA PHE A 379 8.98 -34.71 -3.02
C PHE A 379 8.76 -35.30 -4.42
N PHE A 380 9.45 -36.39 -4.76
CA PHE A 380 9.39 -37.03 -6.08
C PHE A 380 9.80 -36.07 -7.22
N PHE A 381 8.84 -35.56 -7.98
CA PHE A 381 9.06 -34.57 -9.04
C PHE A 381 8.27 -33.29 -8.78
N TYR A 382 8.74 -32.17 -9.35
CA TYR A 382 8.06 -30.88 -9.24
C TYR A 382 6.60 -30.95 -9.73
N GLN A 383 6.30 -31.70 -10.79
CA GLN A 383 4.93 -31.86 -11.28
C GLN A 383 4.00 -32.54 -10.26
N ASP A 384 4.52 -33.43 -9.41
CA ASP A 384 3.73 -34.06 -8.35
C ASP A 384 3.36 -33.04 -7.27
N LEU A 385 4.32 -32.19 -6.90
CA LEU A 385 4.10 -31.12 -5.94
C LEU A 385 3.12 -30.06 -6.48
N GLU A 386 3.21 -29.72 -7.76
CA GLU A 386 2.27 -28.82 -8.43
C GLU A 386 0.83 -29.38 -8.41
N LYS A 387 0.65 -30.65 -8.78
CA LYS A 387 -0.66 -31.33 -8.73
C LYS A 387 -1.22 -31.40 -7.31
N PHE A 388 -0.38 -31.72 -6.33
CA PHE A 388 -0.77 -31.75 -4.92
C PHE A 388 -1.26 -30.39 -4.45
N THR A 389 -0.47 -29.33 -4.66
CA THR A 389 -0.81 -27.97 -4.20
C THR A 389 -2.05 -27.42 -4.89
N HIS A 390 -2.24 -27.72 -6.18
CA HIS A 390 -3.46 -27.36 -6.91
C HIS A 390 -4.70 -28.04 -6.33
N LYS A 391 -4.63 -29.36 -6.09
CA LYS A 391 -5.75 -30.12 -5.51
C LYS A 391 -6.08 -29.66 -4.10
N LEU A 392 -5.06 -29.40 -3.27
CA LEU A 392 -5.25 -28.88 -1.92
C LEU A 392 -5.95 -27.52 -1.91
N ALA A 393 -5.57 -26.63 -2.83
CA ALA A 393 -6.22 -25.34 -2.98
C ALA A 393 -7.68 -25.48 -3.41
N GLN A 394 -7.98 -26.39 -4.35
CA GLN A 394 -9.33 -26.66 -4.83
C GLN A 394 -10.24 -27.25 -3.74
N GLU A 395 -9.76 -28.27 -3.02
CA GLU A 395 -10.59 -29.08 -2.11
C GLU A 395 -10.63 -28.52 -0.68
N ARG A 396 -9.61 -27.75 -0.27
CA ARG A 396 -9.48 -27.23 1.10
C ARG A 396 -9.25 -25.72 1.17
N GLY A 397 -9.11 -25.01 0.05
CA GLY A 397 -8.93 -23.55 0.04
C GLY A 397 -7.57 -23.07 0.57
N ILE A 398 -6.59 -23.97 0.74
CA ILE A 398 -5.23 -23.63 1.15
C ILE A 398 -4.34 -23.54 -0.08
N ALA A 399 -4.06 -22.32 -0.53
CA ALA A 399 -3.17 -22.07 -1.66
C ALA A 399 -1.73 -21.84 -1.18
N VAL A 400 -0.83 -22.74 -1.56
CA VAL A 400 0.63 -22.64 -1.36
C VAL A 400 1.32 -22.73 -2.70
N ILE A 401 2.46 -22.05 -2.86
CA ILE A 401 3.19 -21.99 -4.13
C ILE A 401 4.37 -22.96 -4.07
N PRO A 402 4.42 -24.00 -4.92
CA PRO A 402 5.54 -24.94 -4.97
C PRO A 402 6.73 -24.38 -5.75
N TYR A 403 7.93 -24.85 -5.43
CA TYR A 403 9.19 -24.57 -6.14
C TYR A 403 9.89 -25.86 -6.55
N GLN A 404 10.69 -25.82 -7.61
CA GLN A 404 11.46 -26.97 -8.11
C GLN A 404 12.44 -27.53 -7.07
N THR A 405 12.87 -26.70 -6.12
CA THR A 405 13.72 -27.10 -4.99
C THR A 405 12.97 -27.78 -3.85
N GLY A 406 11.67 -28.05 -3.98
CA GLY A 406 10.86 -28.66 -2.93
C GLY A 406 10.32 -27.68 -1.89
N PHE A 407 10.45 -26.36 -2.11
CA PHE A 407 9.86 -25.37 -1.20
C PHE A 407 8.35 -25.24 -1.43
N LEU A 408 7.57 -25.31 -0.34
CA LEU A 408 6.17 -24.92 -0.28
C LEU A 408 6.06 -23.54 0.38
N ARG A 409 5.71 -22.54 -0.41
CA ARG A 409 5.65 -21.15 0.01
C ARG A 409 4.25 -20.76 0.46
N PHE A 410 4.17 -20.21 1.67
CA PHE A 410 3.00 -19.59 2.27
C PHE A 410 3.12 -18.07 2.18
N SER A 411 2.08 -17.43 1.65
CA SER A 411 1.93 -15.97 1.76
C SER A 411 1.38 -15.63 3.14
N LEU A 412 2.09 -14.83 3.91
CA LEU A 412 1.63 -14.42 5.25
C LEU A 412 0.54 -13.33 5.19
N GLY A 413 0.19 -12.86 3.99
CA GLY A 413 -0.85 -11.84 3.77
C GLY A 413 -0.37 -10.40 3.97
N ASP A 414 -1.32 -9.46 3.86
CA ASP A 414 -1.10 -8.03 4.12
C ASP A 414 -1.24 -7.71 5.64
N TYR A 415 -1.16 -6.44 6.02
CA TYR A 415 -1.25 -5.97 7.41
C TYR A 415 -2.40 -6.60 8.20
N ILE A 416 -2.07 -7.11 9.40
CA ILE A 416 -3.09 -7.45 10.39
C ILE A 416 -3.47 -6.23 11.25
N GLU A 417 -4.47 -6.37 12.11
CA GLU A 417 -4.94 -5.28 12.98
C GLU A 417 -3.81 -4.70 13.85
N GLY A 418 -2.99 -5.58 14.43
CA GLY A 418 -1.86 -5.23 15.29
C GLY A 418 -2.15 -5.44 16.78
N SER A 419 -3.39 -5.79 17.16
CA SER A 419 -3.75 -6.18 18.53
C SER A 419 -3.28 -7.61 18.85
N ASP A 420 -3.07 -7.93 20.13
CA ASP A 420 -2.67 -9.28 20.55
C ASP A 420 -3.70 -10.33 20.14
N LYS A 421 -4.99 -9.98 20.16
CA LYS A 421 -6.07 -10.82 19.63
C LYS A 421 -5.85 -11.13 18.15
N SER A 422 -5.50 -10.14 17.33
CA SER A 422 -5.26 -10.35 15.90
C SER A 422 -4.05 -11.24 15.61
N TYR A 423 -2.96 -11.11 16.38
CA TYR A 423 -1.82 -12.02 16.29
C TYR A 423 -2.17 -13.43 16.76
N GLY A 424 -3.01 -13.57 17.79
CA GLY A 424 -3.52 -14.86 18.26
C GLY A 424 -4.40 -15.57 17.22
N VAL A 425 -5.23 -14.82 16.49
CA VAL A 425 -6.00 -15.35 15.35
C VAL A 425 -5.07 -15.80 14.23
N PHE A 426 -4.11 -14.96 13.83
CA PHE A 426 -3.12 -15.30 12.81
C PHE A 426 -2.33 -16.56 13.16
N LYS A 427 -1.89 -16.69 14.42
CA LYS A 427 -1.20 -17.89 14.92
C LYS A 427 -2.01 -19.16 14.64
N LYS A 428 -3.29 -19.15 14.99
CA LYS A 428 -4.21 -20.29 14.80
C LYS A 428 -4.54 -20.56 13.34
N GLU A 429 -4.70 -19.51 12.52
CA GLU A 429 -4.90 -19.65 11.06
C GLU A 429 -3.68 -20.32 10.41
N MET A 430 -2.47 -19.90 10.78
CA MET A 430 -1.23 -20.48 10.29
C MET A 430 -1.06 -21.94 10.75
N GLU A 431 -1.35 -22.22 12.02
CA GLU A 431 -1.31 -23.57 12.57
C GLU A 431 -2.24 -24.52 11.80
N ASN A 432 -3.50 -24.10 11.60
CA ASN A 432 -4.49 -24.88 10.86
C ASN A 432 -4.03 -25.13 9.42
N ALA A 433 -3.51 -24.11 8.72
CA ALA A 433 -3.03 -24.25 7.35
C ALA A 433 -1.86 -25.24 7.25
N ILE A 434 -0.87 -25.15 8.13
CA ILE A 434 0.27 -26.08 8.13
C ILE A 434 -0.20 -27.50 8.47
N ARG A 435 -1.07 -27.69 9.46
CA ARG A 435 -1.62 -29.00 9.82
C ARG A 435 -2.34 -29.67 8.64
N ILE A 436 -3.16 -28.91 7.90
CA ILE A 436 -3.84 -29.40 6.70
C ILE A 436 -2.81 -29.80 5.63
N VAL A 437 -1.86 -28.93 5.32
CA VAL A 437 -0.81 -29.21 4.30
C VAL A 437 -0.05 -30.49 4.67
N MET A 438 0.41 -30.62 5.92
CA MET A 438 1.18 -31.78 6.37
C MET A 438 0.34 -33.06 6.39
N LYS A 439 -0.92 -33.01 6.86
CA LYS A 439 -1.85 -34.15 6.86
C LYS A 439 -1.99 -34.73 5.45
N TYR A 440 -2.35 -33.88 4.48
CA TYR A 440 -2.60 -34.34 3.12
C TYR A 440 -1.32 -34.66 2.35
N TRP A 441 -0.21 -33.97 2.63
CA TRP A 441 1.08 -34.32 2.05
C TRP A 441 1.53 -35.72 2.49
N ASN A 442 1.42 -36.04 3.79
CA ASN A 442 1.77 -37.36 4.31
C ASN A 442 0.89 -38.47 3.73
N LEU A 443 -0.42 -38.23 3.58
CA LEU A 443 -1.33 -39.17 2.92
C LEU A 443 -0.92 -39.39 1.46
N PHE A 444 -0.69 -38.33 0.70
CA PHE A 444 -0.26 -38.41 -0.69
C PHE A 444 1.07 -39.13 -0.85
N LYS A 445 2.07 -38.79 -0.04
CA LYS A 445 3.39 -39.43 -0.03
C LYS A 445 3.28 -40.93 0.23
N THR A 446 2.49 -41.31 1.24
CA THR A 446 2.28 -42.72 1.61
C THR A 446 1.62 -43.49 0.48
N GLU A 447 0.54 -42.96 -0.11
CA GLU A 447 -0.16 -43.61 -1.23
C GLU A 447 0.70 -43.70 -2.48
N LYS A 448 1.52 -42.68 -2.78
CA LYS A 448 2.40 -42.65 -3.95
C LYS A 448 3.55 -43.66 -3.84
N GLN A 449 4.04 -43.93 -2.62
CA GLN A 449 5.11 -44.90 -2.38
C GLN A 449 4.64 -46.37 -2.45
N LYS A 450 3.32 -46.64 -2.36
CA LYS A 450 2.79 -48.01 -2.48
C LYS A 450 3.09 -48.60 -3.87
N SER A 451 3.49 -49.87 -3.89
CA SER A 451 3.84 -50.59 -5.13
C SER A 451 2.71 -50.59 -6.16
N GLU A 452 1.45 -50.64 -5.70
CA GLU A 452 0.24 -50.66 -6.54
C GLU A 452 -0.03 -49.33 -7.27
N ASN A 453 0.51 -48.22 -6.74
CA ASN A 453 0.25 -46.88 -7.24
C ASN A 453 1.45 -46.27 -7.98
N LYS A 454 2.55 -47.03 -8.16
CA LYS A 454 3.77 -46.54 -8.84
C LYS A 454 3.51 -46.06 -10.27
N GLU A 455 2.63 -46.74 -10.99
CA GLU A 455 2.27 -46.38 -12.37
C GLU A 455 1.03 -45.46 -12.44
N LYS A 456 0.35 -45.22 -11.32
CA LYS A 456 -0.82 -44.34 -11.31
C LYS A 456 -0.40 -42.87 -11.43
N PRO A 457 -1.09 -42.08 -12.27
CA PRO A 457 -0.98 -40.63 -12.26
C PRO A 457 -1.25 -40.05 -10.88
N SER A 458 -0.49 -39.01 -10.50
CA SER A 458 -0.64 -38.37 -9.19
C SER A 458 -2.02 -37.73 -8.98
N GLU A 459 -2.67 -37.29 -10.06
CA GLU A 459 -4.06 -36.80 -10.03
C GLU A 459 -5.06 -37.86 -9.57
N ASP A 460 -4.90 -39.11 -10.02
CA ASP A 460 -5.83 -40.19 -9.66
C ASP A 460 -5.72 -40.54 -8.18
N ILE A 461 -4.47 -40.62 -7.68
CA ILE A 461 -4.19 -40.84 -6.26
C ILE A 461 -4.79 -39.70 -5.41
N LEU A 462 -4.59 -38.45 -5.84
CA LEU A 462 -5.15 -37.29 -5.14
C LEU A 462 -6.68 -37.29 -5.19
N ASN A 463 -7.29 -37.67 -6.31
CA ASN A 463 -8.74 -37.81 -6.42
C ASN A 463 -9.29 -38.89 -5.49
N GLU A 464 -8.56 -40.01 -5.30
CA GLU A 464 -8.91 -41.04 -4.32
C GLU A 464 -8.82 -40.51 -2.88
N ILE A 465 -7.77 -39.76 -2.54
CA ILE A 465 -7.55 -39.19 -1.20
C ILE A 465 -8.63 -38.17 -0.82
N PHE A 466 -9.04 -37.32 -1.75
CA PHE A 466 -10.06 -36.30 -1.51
C PHE A 466 -11.50 -36.77 -1.81
N ARG A 467 -11.69 -38.06 -2.15
CA ARG A 467 -13.00 -38.60 -2.51
C ARG A 467 -13.93 -38.63 -1.31
N THR A 468 -15.09 -38.00 -1.47
CA THR A 468 -16.19 -38.06 -0.49
C THR A 468 -17.42 -38.71 -1.09
N ALA A 469 -18.18 -39.47 -0.29
CA ALA A 469 -19.38 -40.17 -0.76
C ALA A 469 -20.59 -39.24 -0.95
N SER A 470 -20.61 -38.10 -0.24
CA SER A 470 -21.68 -37.10 -0.30
C SER A 470 -21.17 -35.70 0.04
N ASP A 471 -21.93 -34.66 -0.36
CA ASP A 471 -21.64 -33.27 0.02
C ASP A 471 -21.62 -33.06 1.54
N LYS A 472 -22.40 -33.86 2.28
CA LYS A 472 -22.43 -33.81 3.74
C LYS A 472 -21.11 -34.30 4.34
N ASP A 473 -20.56 -35.38 3.80
CA ASP A 473 -19.27 -35.91 4.26
C ASP A 473 -18.14 -34.93 3.92
N PHE A 474 -18.19 -34.33 2.72
CA PHE A 474 -17.28 -33.25 2.34
C PHE A 474 -17.31 -32.05 3.31
N ILE A 475 -18.51 -31.59 3.69
CA ILE A 475 -18.64 -30.50 4.67
C ILE A 475 -18.08 -30.92 6.03
N ASN A 476 -18.32 -32.15 6.47
CA ASN A 476 -17.80 -32.65 7.74
C ASN A 476 -16.27 -32.72 7.74
N ASP A 477 -15.66 -33.22 6.67
CA ASP A 477 -14.21 -33.26 6.50
C ASP A 477 -13.61 -31.85 6.57
N ILE A 478 -14.24 -30.87 5.90
CA ILE A 478 -13.82 -29.47 6.00
C ILE A 478 -13.93 -28.97 7.44
N LEU A 479 -15.05 -29.23 8.13
CA LEU A 479 -15.22 -28.77 9.51
C LEU A 479 -14.23 -29.40 10.49
N GLU A 480 -13.79 -30.63 10.21
CA GLU A 480 -12.74 -31.31 10.94
C GLU A 480 -11.36 -30.70 10.66
N ASP A 481 -11.01 -30.49 9.39
CA ASP A 481 -9.75 -29.87 8.98
C ASP A 481 -9.60 -28.43 9.50
N TYR A 482 -10.71 -27.73 9.68
CA TYR A 482 -10.77 -26.36 10.18
C TYR A 482 -11.08 -26.27 11.68
N ASN A 483 -10.91 -27.36 12.43
CA ASN A 483 -11.28 -27.43 13.85
C ASN A 483 -10.59 -26.36 14.74
N VAL A 484 -9.37 -25.93 14.41
CA VAL A 484 -8.60 -24.94 15.18
C VAL A 484 -9.24 -23.56 15.07
N ILE A 485 -9.84 -23.25 13.92
CA ILE A 485 -10.34 -21.91 13.60
C ILE A 485 -11.85 -21.79 13.44
N LYS A 486 -12.60 -22.89 13.42
CA LYS A 486 -14.06 -22.91 13.17
C LYS A 486 -14.88 -21.95 14.04
N ASN A 487 -14.44 -21.71 15.29
CA ASN A 487 -15.15 -20.87 16.26
C ASN A 487 -14.53 -19.46 16.40
N ILE A 488 -13.56 -19.10 15.57
CA ILE A 488 -12.86 -17.81 15.68
C ILE A 488 -13.62 -16.74 14.91
N LYS A 489 -13.97 -15.66 15.61
CA LYS A 489 -14.52 -14.45 14.99
C LYS A 489 -13.39 -13.46 14.66
N LYS A 490 -13.10 -13.31 13.37
CA LYS A 490 -12.12 -12.33 12.87
C LYS A 490 -12.73 -10.93 12.83
N THR A 491 -12.02 -9.95 13.38
CA THR A 491 -12.32 -8.54 13.10
C THR A 491 -11.84 -8.26 11.68
N LYS A 492 -12.76 -8.07 10.74
CA LYS A 492 -12.38 -7.65 9.38
C LYS A 492 -11.87 -6.21 9.50
N LYS A 493 -10.57 -6.01 9.28
CA LYS A 493 -10.04 -4.67 9.06
C LYS A 493 -10.63 -4.17 7.75
N GLU A 494 -11.26 -3.00 7.76
CA GLU A 494 -11.47 -2.23 6.53
C GLU A 494 -10.10 -1.75 6.06
N SER A 495 -9.30 -2.65 5.48
CA SER A 495 -7.96 -2.32 5.01
C SER A 495 -8.05 -1.23 3.95
N LEU A 496 -7.16 -0.24 4.04
CA LEU A 496 -6.90 0.76 3.01
C LEU A 496 -6.25 0.09 1.80
N THR A 497 -6.98 -0.79 1.12
CA THR A 497 -6.55 -1.38 -0.15
C THR A 497 -6.74 -0.33 -1.24
N ILE A 498 -5.65 0.14 -1.84
CA ILE A 498 -5.65 1.32 -2.73
C ILE A 498 -6.43 1.07 -4.03
N SER A 499 -6.66 -0.18 -4.41
CA SER A 499 -7.43 -0.51 -5.62
C SER A 499 -8.24 -1.79 -5.45
N ASN A 500 -9.52 -1.72 -5.80
CA ASN A 500 -10.32 -2.91 -6.03
C ASN A 500 -9.91 -3.52 -7.39
N ILE A 501 -9.63 -4.83 -7.44
CA ILE A 501 -9.26 -5.61 -8.65
C ILE A 501 -10.26 -5.34 -9.80
N MET A 502 -11.50 -4.98 -9.46
CA MET A 502 -12.57 -4.61 -10.40
C MET A 502 -12.25 -3.40 -11.30
N THR A 503 -11.17 -2.64 -11.08
CA THR A 503 -10.81 -1.44 -11.87
C THR A 503 -9.66 -1.66 -12.86
N LEU A 504 -9.08 -2.86 -12.92
CA LEU A 504 -7.92 -3.19 -13.77
C LEU A 504 -8.19 -3.05 -15.28
N TYR A 505 -9.45 -3.16 -15.70
CA TYR A 505 -9.85 -3.13 -17.11
C TYR A 505 -10.25 -1.73 -17.60
N HIS A 506 -10.17 -0.70 -16.74
CA HIS A 506 -10.51 0.66 -17.14
C HIS A 506 -9.45 1.25 -18.08
N SER A 507 -9.90 1.99 -19.10
CA SER A 507 -9.02 2.64 -20.06
C SER A 507 -8.01 3.56 -19.37
N PHE A 508 -6.81 3.66 -19.96
CA PHE A 508 -5.76 4.55 -19.45
C PHE A 508 -6.25 6.00 -19.37
N PRO A 509 -5.71 6.82 -18.45
CA PRO A 509 -6.08 8.24 -18.30
C PRO A 509 -6.07 9.03 -19.62
N LYS A 510 -5.06 8.79 -20.47
CA LYS A 510 -4.93 9.41 -21.79
C LYS A 510 -6.17 9.19 -22.68
N ASP A 511 -6.72 7.98 -22.66
CA ASP A 511 -7.86 7.61 -23.50
C ASP A 511 -9.21 7.98 -22.87
N SER A 512 -9.29 7.91 -21.54
CA SER A 512 -10.52 8.16 -20.81
C SER A 512 -10.71 9.63 -20.45
N GLY A 513 -9.65 10.43 -20.45
CA GLY A 513 -9.66 11.79 -19.90
C GLY A 513 -9.95 11.82 -18.40
N VAL A 514 -9.85 10.68 -17.69
CA VAL A 514 -10.16 10.59 -16.25
C VAL A 514 -9.19 9.64 -15.55
N THR A 515 -8.66 10.09 -14.41
CA THR A 515 -8.06 9.24 -13.38
C THR A 515 -9.02 9.13 -12.21
N ILE A 516 -9.23 7.93 -11.67
CA ILE A 516 -9.99 7.77 -10.44
C ILE A 516 -9.14 6.93 -9.50
N ASN A 517 -8.86 7.47 -8.32
CA ASN A 517 -8.17 6.78 -7.25
C ASN A 517 -9.14 6.63 -6.09
N THR A 518 -9.63 5.41 -5.88
CA THR A 518 -10.57 5.06 -4.82
C THR A 518 -9.94 3.97 -3.99
N ILE A 519 -9.86 4.17 -2.68
CA ILE A 519 -9.38 3.13 -1.77
C ILE A 519 -10.50 2.09 -1.61
N ASN A 520 -10.41 1.00 -2.36
CA ASN A 520 -11.36 -0.12 -2.38
C ASN A 520 -12.82 0.33 -2.64
N LYS A 521 -13.70 0.21 -1.62
CA LYS A 521 -15.10 0.66 -1.65
C LYS A 521 -15.32 1.95 -0.85
N SER A 522 -14.23 2.66 -0.52
CA SER A 522 -14.32 3.90 0.24
C SER A 522 -15.19 4.91 -0.49
N LYS A 523 -16.04 5.60 0.27
CA LYS A 523 -16.74 6.80 -0.23
C LYS A 523 -15.77 7.94 -0.54
N ASN A 524 -14.52 7.86 -0.10
CA ASN A 524 -13.46 8.78 -0.49
C ASN A 524 -12.79 8.35 -1.79
N SER A 525 -12.93 9.18 -2.82
CA SER A 525 -12.22 9.00 -4.09
C SER A 525 -11.66 10.33 -4.56
N VAL A 526 -10.48 10.26 -5.19
CA VAL A 526 -9.90 11.37 -5.94
C VAL A 526 -10.21 11.15 -7.41
N ILE A 527 -11.02 12.01 -8.00
CA ILE A 527 -11.36 11.97 -9.43
C ILE A 527 -10.59 13.10 -10.12
N GLY A 528 -9.58 12.73 -10.90
CA GLY A 528 -8.81 13.63 -11.75
C GLY A 528 -9.42 13.72 -13.15
N PHE A 529 -9.94 14.87 -13.55
CA PHE A 529 -10.46 15.11 -14.91
C PHE A 529 -9.40 15.79 -15.78
N TYR A 530 -9.24 15.31 -17.00
CA TYR A 530 -8.46 15.91 -18.09
C TYR A 530 -9.43 16.47 -19.14
N GLU A 531 -8.98 17.41 -19.98
CA GLU A 531 -9.83 18.31 -20.80
C GLU A 531 -10.93 17.63 -21.66
N ASN A 532 -10.80 16.34 -21.96
CA ASN A 532 -11.67 15.59 -22.86
C ASN A 532 -13.15 15.53 -22.42
N ILE A 533 -13.48 15.64 -21.12
CA ILE A 533 -14.90 15.63 -20.67
C ILE A 533 -15.64 16.90 -21.13
N GLY A 534 -14.97 18.05 -21.13
CA GLY A 534 -15.54 19.30 -21.61
C GLY A 534 -15.83 19.32 -23.11
N GLN A 535 -15.38 18.31 -23.86
CA GLN A 535 -15.57 18.18 -25.31
C GLN A 535 -16.84 17.40 -25.69
N CYS A 536 -17.51 16.75 -24.74
CA CYS A 536 -18.81 16.11 -25.01
C CYS A 536 -19.83 17.18 -25.39
N ARG A 537 -20.70 16.89 -26.37
CA ARG A 537 -21.70 17.87 -26.88
C ARG A 537 -23.06 17.71 -26.21
N ASP A 538 -23.39 16.48 -25.83
CA ASP A 538 -24.71 16.06 -25.34
C ASP A 538 -24.60 14.85 -24.39
N LEU A 539 -25.72 14.47 -23.77
CA LEU A 539 -25.76 13.31 -22.87
C LEU A 539 -25.33 12.00 -23.55
N ASN A 540 -25.67 11.80 -24.82
CA ASN A 540 -25.37 10.56 -25.52
C ASN A 540 -23.85 10.40 -25.75
N SER A 541 -23.17 11.47 -26.22
CA SER A 541 -21.71 11.50 -26.33
C SER A 541 -21.04 11.32 -24.96
N PHE A 542 -21.61 11.87 -23.90
CA PHE A 542 -21.11 11.65 -22.54
C PHE A 542 -21.24 10.19 -22.08
N ILE A 543 -22.41 9.55 -22.21
CA ILE A 543 -22.62 8.13 -21.83
C ILE A 543 -21.70 7.20 -22.65
N GLN A 544 -21.54 7.48 -23.94
CA GLN A 544 -20.68 6.71 -24.83
C GLN A 544 -19.18 6.86 -24.51
N SER A 545 -18.79 7.95 -23.85
CA SER A 545 -17.40 8.20 -23.50
C SER A 545 -16.77 7.12 -22.60
N ARG A 546 -15.45 6.96 -22.74
CA ARG A 546 -14.64 6.15 -21.82
C ARG A 546 -14.60 6.77 -20.42
N ALA A 547 -14.75 8.09 -20.32
CA ALA A 547 -14.86 8.83 -19.06
C ALA A 547 -16.06 8.36 -18.23
N PHE A 548 -17.26 8.34 -18.81
CA PHE A 548 -18.48 7.91 -18.12
C PHE A 548 -18.40 6.46 -17.66
N THR A 549 -17.89 5.57 -18.52
CA THR A 549 -17.63 4.16 -18.18
C THR A 549 -16.80 4.05 -16.90
N LYS A 550 -15.66 4.75 -16.88
CA LYS A 550 -14.72 4.74 -15.77
C LYS A 550 -15.31 5.31 -14.48
N ILE A 551 -16.13 6.37 -14.57
CA ILE A 551 -16.82 6.97 -13.42
C ILE A 551 -17.91 6.03 -12.89
N TYR A 552 -18.82 5.60 -13.76
CA TYR A 552 -19.97 4.78 -13.41
C TYR A 552 -19.55 3.44 -12.79
N GLU A 553 -18.66 2.71 -13.47
CA GLU A 553 -18.21 1.38 -13.03
C GLU A 553 -17.27 1.45 -11.82
N ASN A 554 -16.66 2.61 -11.53
CA ASN A 554 -15.95 2.83 -10.26
C ASN A 554 -16.90 3.10 -9.09
N LEU A 555 -18.02 3.79 -9.32
CA LEU A 555 -18.99 4.14 -8.28
C LEU A 555 -19.93 2.98 -7.95
N LEU A 556 -20.37 2.20 -8.95
CA LEU A 556 -21.26 1.06 -8.78
C LEU A 556 -20.84 0.09 -7.64
N PRO A 557 -19.57 -0.35 -7.52
CA PRO A 557 -19.14 -1.24 -6.43
C PRO A 557 -19.16 -0.59 -5.03
N GLN A 558 -19.22 0.75 -4.95
CA GLN A 558 -19.32 1.52 -3.70
C GLN A 558 -20.77 1.62 -3.22
N ILE A 559 -21.75 1.61 -4.14
CA ILE A 559 -23.18 1.83 -3.84
C ILE A 559 -24.02 0.56 -3.82
N TYR A 560 -23.75 -0.45 -4.64
CA TYR A 560 -24.73 -1.55 -4.81
C TYR A 560 -25.02 -2.33 -3.51
N LYS A 561 -24.09 -2.31 -2.54
CA LYS A 561 -24.28 -2.95 -1.24
C LYS A 561 -25.24 -2.22 -0.32
N SER A 562 -25.50 -0.93 -0.53
CA SER A 562 -26.54 -0.19 0.22
C SER A 562 -27.94 -0.43 -0.32
N ILE A 563 -28.07 -1.00 -1.53
CA ILE A 563 -29.35 -1.24 -2.20
C ILE A 563 -29.88 -2.63 -1.79
N PRO A 564 -30.97 -2.72 -1.00
CA PRO A 564 -31.46 -3.97 -0.41
C PRO A 564 -31.65 -5.14 -1.39
N GLN A 565 -32.07 -4.84 -2.61
CA GLN A 565 -32.46 -5.78 -3.66
C GLN A 565 -31.26 -6.47 -4.31
N ILE A 566 -30.08 -5.83 -4.32
CA ILE A 566 -28.88 -6.33 -5.01
C ILE A 566 -27.66 -6.49 -4.09
N LYS A 567 -27.77 -6.15 -2.79
CA LYS A 567 -26.64 -6.17 -1.83
C LYS A 567 -25.93 -7.51 -1.68
N ASN A 568 -26.65 -8.62 -1.89
CA ASN A 568 -26.16 -9.99 -1.73
C ASN A 568 -25.64 -10.60 -3.04
N LEU A 569 -25.81 -9.91 -4.17
CA LEU A 569 -25.35 -10.41 -5.47
C LEU A 569 -23.84 -10.23 -5.63
N ASP A 570 -23.23 -11.13 -6.40
CA ASP A 570 -21.87 -10.94 -6.87
C ASP A 570 -21.79 -9.72 -7.81
N PHE A 571 -20.65 -9.03 -7.78
CA PHE A 571 -20.48 -7.80 -8.57
C PHE A 571 -20.55 -8.07 -10.07
N ASN A 572 -20.09 -9.22 -10.57
CA ASN A 572 -20.19 -9.55 -11.99
C ASN A 572 -21.65 -9.66 -12.44
N THR A 573 -22.51 -10.20 -11.57
CA THR A 573 -23.96 -10.23 -11.82
C THR A 573 -24.55 -8.82 -11.85
N VAL A 574 -24.11 -7.95 -10.93
CA VAL A 574 -24.59 -6.56 -10.84
C VAL A 574 -24.15 -5.73 -12.04
N ILE A 575 -22.88 -5.78 -12.45
CA ILE A 575 -22.36 -5.02 -13.60
C ILE A 575 -22.95 -5.52 -14.92
N ASN A 576 -23.22 -6.82 -15.07
CA ASN A 576 -23.85 -7.35 -16.27
C ASN A 576 -25.31 -6.89 -16.42
N ARG A 577 -26.04 -6.74 -15.32
CA ARG A 577 -27.45 -6.28 -15.33
C ARG A 577 -27.57 -4.76 -15.37
N TYR A 578 -26.77 -4.06 -14.57
CA TYR A 578 -26.90 -2.62 -14.32
C TYR A 578 -25.68 -1.81 -14.77
N GLY A 579 -24.85 -2.34 -15.67
CA GLY A 579 -23.67 -1.65 -16.22
C GLY A 579 -24.00 -0.52 -17.20
N LYS A 580 -22.96 0.13 -17.72
CA LYS A 580 -23.09 1.16 -18.78
C LYS A 580 -23.94 0.69 -19.98
N PRO A 581 -23.79 -0.54 -20.52
CA PRO A 581 -24.56 -0.98 -21.69
C PRO A 581 -26.07 -0.90 -21.48
N THR A 582 -26.55 -1.18 -20.26
CA THR A 582 -27.97 -1.11 -19.89
C THR A 582 -28.48 0.33 -19.95
N ILE A 583 -27.74 1.28 -19.37
CA ILE A 583 -28.06 2.72 -19.42
C ILE A 583 -28.06 3.22 -20.87
N GLN A 584 -27.03 2.88 -21.64
CA GLN A 584 -26.91 3.32 -23.02
C GLN A 584 -28.07 2.82 -23.89
N LYS A 585 -28.44 1.53 -23.76
CA LYS A 585 -29.61 0.96 -24.47
C LYS A 585 -30.90 1.65 -24.05
N TYR A 586 -31.12 1.87 -22.75
CA TYR A 586 -32.32 2.54 -22.24
C TYR A 586 -32.48 3.96 -22.79
N ILE A 587 -31.42 4.77 -22.75
CA ILE A 587 -31.44 6.15 -23.23
C ILE A 587 -31.62 6.20 -24.75
N ASN A 588 -30.91 5.35 -25.50
CA ASN A 588 -31.08 5.28 -26.95
C ASN A 588 -32.51 4.91 -27.34
N ASN A 589 -33.13 3.93 -26.67
CA ASN A 589 -34.53 3.53 -26.93
C ASN A 589 -35.51 4.69 -26.67
N LYS A 590 -35.30 5.45 -25.58
CA LYS A 590 -36.14 6.62 -25.28
C LYS A 590 -35.96 7.76 -26.29
N MET A 591 -34.76 7.95 -26.81
CA MET A 591 -34.44 9.03 -27.77
C MET A 591 -34.84 8.68 -29.21
N SER A 592 -34.77 7.41 -29.60
CA SER A 592 -35.05 6.95 -30.97
C SER A 592 -36.51 6.57 -31.22
N TYR A 593 -37.34 6.50 -30.18
CA TYR A 593 -38.74 6.05 -30.24
C TYR A 593 -38.93 4.69 -30.94
N GLN A 594 -37.91 3.81 -30.91
CA GLN A 594 -37.96 2.51 -31.56
C GLN A 594 -38.46 1.40 -30.61
N PRO A 595 -39.41 0.55 -31.05
CA PRO A 595 -39.85 -0.62 -30.28
C PRO A 595 -38.84 -1.76 -30.45
N ASN A 596 -37.97 -1.95 -29.48
CA ASN A 596 -37.15 -3.17 -29.29
C ASN A 596 -37.40 -3.67 -27.86
N ASP A 597 -37.23 -4.99 -27.63
CA ASP A 597 -37.27 -5.64 -26.31
C ASP A 597 -36.71 -4.70 -25.23
N HIS A 598 -37.54 -4.23 -24.31
CA HIS A 598 -37.14 -3.06 -23.53
C HIS A 598 -36.22 -3.46 -22.38
N VAL A 599 -35.02 -2.88 -22.42
CA VAL A 599 -34.07 -2.93 -21.31
C VAL A 599 -34.70 -2.20 -20.12
N LEU A 600 -34.71 -2.83 -18.93
CA LEU A 600 -35.39 -2.34 -17.72
C LEU A 600 -36.93 -2.26 -17.86
N ASP A 601 -37.54 -3.24 -18.53
CA ASP A 601 -38.99 -3.40 -18.66
C ASP A 601 -39.69 -3.73 -17.35
N ASP A 602 -39.04 -4.57 -16.53
CA ASP A 602 -39.54 -4.91 -15.20
C ASP A 602 -39.53 -3.65 -14.31
N PRO A 603 -40.69 -3.24 -13.74
CA PRO A 603 -40.76 -2.13 -12.80
C PRO A 603 -39.72 -2.23 -11.68
N ASP A 604 -39.41 -3.43 -11.20
CA ASP A 604 -38.44 -3.65 -10.13
C ASP A 604 -37.01 -3.38 -10.61
N GLU A 605 -36.64 -3.83 -11.81
CA GLU A 605 -35.31 -3.54 -12.39
C GLU A 605 -35.13 -2.04 -12.67
N ARG A 606 -36.18 -1.37 -13.13
CA ARG A 606 -36.18 0.09 -13.33
C ARG A 606 -36.05 0.84 -12.01
N LEU A 607 -36.72 0.38 -10.95
CA LEU A 607 -36.59 0.95 -9.60
C LEU A 607 -35.17 0.74 -9.05
N ILE A 608 -34.58 -0.44 -9.23
CA ILE A 608 -33.21 -0.72 -8.81
C ILE A 608 -32.22 0.19 -9.56
N MET A 609 -32.35 0.34 -10.89
CA MET A 609 -31.51 1.26 -11.65
C MET A 609 -31.69 2.71 -11.19
N SER A 610 -32.92 3.10 -10.85
CA SER A 610 -33.22 4.43 -10.31
C SER A 610 -32.51 4.67 -8.97
N GLU A 611 -32.53 3.68 -8.08
CA GLU A 611 -31.85 3.75 -6.78
C GLU A 611 -30.32 3.78 -6.95
N ILE A 612 -29.77 3.03 -7.92
CA ILE A 612 -28.35 3.11 -8.32
C ILE A 612 -27.99 4.53 -8.75
N LEU A 613 -28.78 5.16 -9.62
CA LEU A 613 -28.48 6.51 -10.12
C LEU A 613 -28.57 7.57 -9.03
N ILE A 614 -29.52 7.46 -8.11
CA ILE A 614 -29.63 8.35 -6.94
C ILE A 614 -28.39 8.24 -6.05
N GLU A 615 -28.02 7.03 -5.66
CA GLU A 615 -26.84 6.83 -4.80
C GLU A 615 -25.54 7.19 -5.51
N MET A 616 -25.46 6.98 -6.83
CA MET A 616 -24.32 7.43 -7.63
C MET A 616 -24.20 8.96 -7.62
N GLU A 617 -25.29 9.69 -7.80
CA GLU A 617 -25.29 11.16 -7.80
C GLU A 617 -24.86 11.71 -6.44
N LYS A 618 -25.48 11.23 -5.35
CA LYS A 618 -25.11 11.59 -3.98
C LYS A 618 -23.63 11.35 -3.71
N ILE A 619 -23.12 10.17 -4.06
CA ILE A 619 -21.71 9.85 -3.84
C ILE A 619 -20.80 10.67 -4.77
N LEU A 620 -21.16 10.94 -6.02
CA LEU A 620 -20.31 11.69 -6.96
C LEU A 620 -20.17 13.17 -6.56
N PHE A 621 -21.17 13.75 -5.91
CA PHE A 621 -21.20 15.16 -5.51
C PHE A 621 -21.07 15.42 -4.01
N SER A 622 -20.82 14.38 -3.20
CA SER A 622 -20.56 14.55 -1.76
C SER A 622 -19.20 15.18 -1.46
N ASP A 623 -19.08 15.80 -0.28
CA ASP A 623 -17.82 16.37 0.25
C ASP A 623 -16.71 15.31 0.43
N SER A 624 -17.09 14.03 0.49
CA SER A 624 -16.14 12.92 0.54
C SER A 624 -15.41 12.68 -0.80
N LYS A 625 -15.87 13.26 -1.91
CA LYS A 625 -15.20 13.17 -3.21
C LYS A 625 -14.35 14.39 -3.48
N VAL A 626 -13.04 14.15 -3.57
CA VAL A 626 -12.12 15.18 -4.03
C VAL A 626 -12.04 15.12 -5.54
N LYS A 627 -12.54 16.14 -6.22
CA LYS A 627 -12.37 16.29 -7.67
C LYS A 627 -11.16 17.17 -7.93
N ILE A 628 -10.13 16.59 -8.54
CA ILE A 628 -8.99 17.34 -9.06
C ILE A 628 -9.25 17.56 -10.54
N MET A 629 -9.09 18.78 -11.01
CA MET A 629 -9.23 19.07 -12.43
C MET A 629 -7.89 19.53 -12.96
N ALA A 630 -7.35 18.72 -13.87
CA ALA A 630 -6.10 18.95 -14.56
C ALA A 630 -6.45 19.52 -15.94
N LEU A 631 -6.30 20.83 -16.06
CA LEU A 631 -6.51 21.57 -17.30
C LEU A 631 -5.18 22.13 -17.77
N ASP A 632 -5.01 22.29 -19.08
CA ASP A 632 -3.85 23.00 -19.59
C ASP A 632 -4.01 24.49 -19.26
N ALA A 633 -3.08 24.98 -18.42
CA ALA A 633 -3.10 26.36 -17.99
C ALA A 633 -2.86 27.27 -19.19
N SER A 634 -3.86 28.09 -19.51
CA SER A 634 -3.78 29.10 -20.56
C SER A 634 -2.89 30.29 -20.17
N LYS A 635 -2.41 30.31 -18.91
CA LYS A 635 -1.67 31.40 -18.24
C LYS A 635 -2.55 32.62 -17.90
N ASP A 636 -3.86 32.52 -18.13
CA ASP A 636 -4.86 33.45 -17.62
C ASP A 636 -5.62 32.80 -16.45
N PHE A 637 -5.37 33.30 -15.24
CA PHE A 637 -5.94 32.77 -14.01
C PHE A 637 -7.47 32.80 -14.00
N ALA A 638 -8.09 33.86 -14.54
CA ALA A 638 -9.54 34.00 -14.53
C ALA A 638 -10.21 33.03 -15.51
N SER A 639 -9.62 32.85 -16.70
CA SER A 639 -10.08 31.86 -17.68
C SER A 639 -9.87 30.44 -17.17
N ASP A 640 -8.70 30.14 -16.59
CA ASP A 640 -8.39 28.81 -16.06
C ASP A 640 -9.32 28.46 -14.87
N GLN A 641 -9.61 29.40 -13.97
CA GLN A 641 -10.61 29.22 -12.91
C GLN A 641 -12.02 28.99 -13.49
N SER A 642 -12.40 29.75 -14.52
CA SER A 642 -13.72 29.60 -15.17
C SER A 642 -13.86 28.24 -15.88
N LYS A 643 -12.79 27.72 -16.48
CA LYS A 643 -12.77 26.37 -17.08
C LYS A 643 -12.89 25.27 -16.02
N LEU A 644 -12.26 25.47 -14.85
CA LEU A 644 -12.43 24.57 -13.71
C LEU A 644 -13.90 24.58 -13.29
N GLU A 645 -14.48 25.73 -12.97
CA GLU A 645 -15.88 25.81 -12.54
C GLU A 645 -16.85 25.24 -13.60
N GLY A 646 -16.60 25.55 -14.88
CA GLY A 646 -17.40 25.07 -16.01
C GLY A 646 -17.42 23.54 -16.16
N THR A 647 -16.29 22.85 -15.97
CA THR A 647 -16.23 21.38 -16.15
C THR A 647 -17.05 20.62 -15.11
N ASN A 648 -17.05 21.07 -13.85
CA ASN A 648 -17.87 20.45 -12.80
C ASN A 648 -19.38 20.70 -13.04
N ILE A 649 -19.73 21.90 -13.53
CA ILE A 649 -21.10 22.24 -13.92
C ILE A 649 -21.57 21.38 -15.11
N ILE A 650 -20.72 21.19 -16.12
CA ILE A 650 -21.02 20.33 -17.29
C ILE A 650 -21.24 18.87 -16.86
N LEU A 651 -20.37 18.33 -16.00
CA LEU A 651 -20.56 16.98 -15.47
C LEU A 651 -21.89 16.86 -14.70
N ARG A 652 -22.20 17.83 -13.83
CA ARG A 652 -23.47 17.87 -13.10
C ARG A 652 -24.67 17.98 -14.05
N LYS A 653 -24.56 18.75 -15.13
CA LYS A 653 -25.59 18.86 -16.16
C LYS A 653 -25.89 17.50 -16.79
N TYR A 654 -24.87 16.74 -17.22
CA TYR A 654 -25.10 15.43 -17.83
C TYR A 654 -25.69 14.41 -16.85
N ILE A 655 -25.26 14.39 -15.59
CA ILE A 655 -25.85 13.50 -14.58
C ILE A 655 -27.32 13.87 -14.32
N LYS A 656 -27.64 15.16 -14.25
CA LYS A 656 -29.03 15.63 -14.15
C LYS A 656 -29.85 15.21 -15.37
N GLU A 657 -29.34 15.43 -16.58
CA GLU A 657 -30.01 15.04 -17.82
C GLU A 657 -30.29 13.52 -17.86
N LEU A 658 -29.32 12.70 -17.43
CA LEU A 658 -29.50 11.26 -17.26
C LEU A 658 -30.64 10.93 -16.29
N MET A 659 -30.69 11.57 -15.13
CA MET A 659 -31.73 11.37 -14.11
C MET A 659 -33.14 11.75 -14.61
N ILE A 660 -33.26 12.79 -15.46
CA ILE A 660 -34.54 13.17 -16.08
C ILE A 660 -35.13 12.02 -16.88
N HIS A 661 -34.29 11.31 -17.64
CA HIS A 661 -34.77 10.16 -18.41
C HIS A 661 -35.31 9.04 -17.52
N PHE A 662 -35.01 9.01 -16.23
CA PHE A 662 -35.58 8.06 -15.26
C PHE A 662 -36.76 8.64 -14.46
N ASN A 663 -37.18 9.89 -14.71
CA ASN A 663 -38.18 10.65 -13.96
C ASN A 663 -37.77 10.90 -12.49
N LEU A 664 -36.47 11.06 -12.22
CA LEU A 664 -35.96 11.26 -10.87
C LEU A 664 -35.90 12.74 -10.51
N PRO A 665 -36.25 13.13 -9.27
CA PRO A 665 -36.06 14.48 -8.79
C PRO A 665 -34.57 14.80 -8.62
N PHE A 666 -34.21 16.07 -8.77
CA PHE A 666 -32.88 16.56 -8.42
C PHE A 666 -32.83 16.95 -6.94
N GLU A 667 -31.64 16.88 -6.32
CA GLU A 667 -31.41 17.61 -5.08
C GLU A 667 -31.78 19.09 -5.28
N LYS A 668 -32.68 19.59 -4.42
CA LYS A 668 -32.68 21.02 -4.09
C LYS A 668 -31.27 21.33 -3.56
N GLU A 669 -30.71 22.48 -3.91
CA GLU A 669 -29.46 22.96 -3.30
C GLU A 669 -29.47 22.64 -1.82
N ALA A 670 -28.41 22.00 -1.33
CA ALA A 670 -28.29 21.65 0.08
C ALA A 670 -28.59 22.90 0.89
N TYR A 671 -29.69 22.91 1.65
CA TYR A 671 -29.95 23.97 2.59
C TYR A 671 -28.76 23.97 3.54
N GLU A 672 -28.12 25.14 3.71
CA GLU A 672 -27.13 25.30 4.77
C GLU A 672 -27.73 24.76 6.07
N PRO A 673 -27.00 23.92 6.82
CA PRO A 673 -27.52 23.36 8.04
C PRO A 673 -27.96 24.49 8.95
N THR A 674 -29.16 24.37 9.50
CA THR A 674 -29.68 25.38 10.40
C THR A 674 -28.76 25.49 11.62
N TYR A 675 -28.67 26.68 12.23
CA TYR A 675 -27.87 26.87 13.44
C TYR A 675 -28.22 25.84 14.55
N GLU A 676 -29.49 25.42 14.60
CA GLU A 676 -29.95 24.38 15.52
C GLU A 676 -29.30 23.00 15.23
N GLU A 677 -29.19 22.60 13.96
CA GLU A 677 -28.55 21.34 13.55
C GLU A 677 -27.04 21.37 13.83
N ILE A 678 -26.39 22.52 13.57
CA ILE A 678 -24.97 22.73 13.87
C ILE A 678 -24.72 22.55 15.38
N ILE A 679 -25.53 23.20 16.23
CA ILE A 679 -25.36 23.13 17.69
C ILE A 679 -25.67 21.73 18.23
N LYS A 680 -26.71 21.05 17.73
CA LYS A 680 -26.98 19.65 18.12
C LYS A 680 -25.83 18.72 17.78
N SER A 681 -25.25 18.87 16.59
CA SER A 681 -24.08 18.12 16.15
C SER A 681 -22.86 18.43 17.03
N ALA A 682 -22.60 19.70 17.33
CA ALA A 682 -21.53 20.14 18.20
C ALA A 682 -21.67 19.59 19.64
N VAL A 683 -22.87 19.61 20.22
CA VAL A 683 -23.17 19.03 21.54
C VAL A 683 -22.88 17.53 21.57
N THR A 684 -23.28 16.82 20.51
CA THR A 684 -23.07 15.37 20.41
C THR A 684 -21.57 15.06 20.34
N LYS A 685 -20.83 15.80 19.51
CA LYS A 685 -19.39 15.64 19.33
C LYS A 685 -18.59 16.06 20.55
N PHE A 686 -19.04 17.09 21.27
CA PHE A 686 -18.47 17.49 22.55
C PHE A 686 -18.58 16.37 23.59
N ASN A 687 -19.77 15.77 23.74
CA ASN A 687 -19.95 14.64 24.67
C ASN A 687 -19.06 13.45 24.29
N GLU A 688 -18.94 13.14 22.99
CA GLU A 688 -18.07 12.05 22.51
C GLU A 688 -16.58 12.29 22.76
N VAL A 689 -16.10 13.51 22.52
CA VAL A 689 -14.67 13.84 22.61
C VAL A 689 -14.22 14.07 24.05
N VAL A 690 -15.05 14.75 24.84
CA VAL A 690 -14.68 15.20 26.19
C VAL A 690 -15.20 14.25 27.27
N GLY A 691 -16.27 13.49 26.99
CA GLY A 691 -16.86 12.53 27.94
C GLY A 691 -17.77 13.13 29.01
N PHE A 692 -17.96 14.45 29.03
CA PHE A 692 -18.90 15.15 29.92
C PHE A 692 -20.18 15.50 29.19
N SER A 693 -21.32 15.42 29.88
CA SER A 693 -22.60 15.88 29.34
C SER A 693 -22.68 17.40 29.35
N VAL A 694 -23.12 18.01 28.26
CA VAL A 694 -23.43 19.45 28.21
C VAL A 694 -24.45 19.88 29.28
N LYS A 695 -25.24 18.96 29.85
CA LYS A 695 -26.14 19.23 30.99
C LYS A 695 -25.40 19.57 32.29
N GLU A 696 -24.13 19.20 32.39
CA GLU A 696 -23.30 19.46 33.56
C GLU A 696 -22.78 20.90 33.59
N PHE A 697 -22.89 21.64 32.49
CA PHE A 697 -22.59 23.07 32.47
C PHE A 697 -23.63 23.85 33.27
N ASN A 698 -23.16 24.62 34.24
CA ASN A 698 -24.00 25.56 34.97
C ASN A 698 -24.24 26.83 34.13
N LEU A 699 -25.05 26.72 33.08
CA LEU A 699 -25.37 27.81 32.16
C LEU A 699 -26.01 29.01 32.88
N LYS A 700 -26.70 28.78 34.00
CA LYS A 700 -27.26 29.86 34.85
C LYS A 700 -26.17 30.71 35.49
N GLN A 701 -25.07 30.09 35.94
CA GLN A 701 -23.93 30.81 36.48
C GLN A 701 -23.24 31.66 35.41
N TYR A 702 -23.08 31.12 34.19
CA TYR A 702 -22.56 31.88 33.06
C TYR A 702 -23.46 33.08 32.68
N ALA A 703 -24.78 32.90 32.67
CA ALA A 703 -25.74 33.98 32.45
C ALA A 703 -25.57 35.12 33.48
N ASN A 704 -25.39 34.78 34.75
CA ASN A 704 -25.17 35.74 35.82
C ASN A 704 -23.85 36.50 35.64
N ILE A 705 -22.75 35.80 35.32
CA ILE A 705 -21.45 36.42 35.07
C ILE A 705 -21.51 37.36 33.85
N PHE A 706 -22.21 36.95 32.79
CA PHE A 706 -22.43 37.80 31.61
C PHE A 706 -23.20 39.07 31.97
N LEU A 707 -24.29 38.97 32.74
CA LEU A 707 -25.06 40.12 33.21
C LEU A 707 -24.20 41.03 34.10
N GLU A 708 -23.46 40.47 35.06
CA GLU A 708 -22.57 41.24 35.93
C GLU A 708 -21.52 42.01 35.14
N ASN A 709 -20.88 41.37 34.16
CA ASN A 709 -19.89 42.02 33.28
C ASN A 709 -20.53 43.10 32.40
N THR A 710 -21.73 42.85 31.86
CA THR A 710 -22.45 43.81 31.03
C THR A 710 -22.82 45.05 31.84
N PHE A 711 -23.32 44.89 33.06
CA PHE A 711 -23.68 46.00 33.94
C PHE A 711 -22.48 46.66 34.63
N LYS A 712 -21.28 46.05 34.56
CA LYS A 712 -20.04 46.62 35.11
C LYS A 712 -19.64 47.93 34.41
N ASN A 713 -19.88 48.01 33.10
CA ASN A 713 -19.49 49.15 32.26
C ASN A 713 -20.65 50.12 31.96
N VAL A 714 -21.83 49.89 32.54
CA VAL A 714 -23.02 50.70 32.29
C VAL A 714 -23.17 51.78 33.36
N GLU A 715 -23.05 53.04 32.94
CA GLU A 715 -23.26 54.23 33.78
C GLU A 715 -24.75 54.52 34.00
N ILE A 716 -25.37 53.82 34.95
CA ILE A 716 -26.74 54.14 35.41
C ILE A 716 -26.66 54.82 36.77
N LYS A 717 -27.10 56.09 36.84
CA LYS A 717 -27.01 56.94 38.05
C LYS A 717 -28.13 56.72 39.08
N SER A 718 -29.25 56.05 38.74
CA SER A 718 -30.29 55.68 39.72
C SER A 718 -30.98 54.37 39.35
N HIS A 719 -31.44 53.62 40.36
CA HIS A 719 -32.20 52.35 40.20
C HIS A 719 -31.47 51.20 39.48
N LYS A 720 -30.12 51.22 39.43
CA LYS A 720 -29.28 50.22 38.74
C LYS A 720 -29.61 48.78 39.17
N GLU A 721 -29.72 48.51 40.47
CA GLU A 721 -30.05 47.19 41.00
C GLU A 721 -31.45 46.71 40.59
N LYS A 722 -32.42 47.63 40.55
CA LYS A 722 -33.80 47.33 40.15
C LYS A 722 -33.88 47.01 38.66
N ILE A 723 -33.14 47.74 37.83
CA ILE A 723 -33.04 47.49 36.39
C ILE A 723 -32.31 46.18 36.13
N GLN A 724 -31.21 45.92 36.83
CA GLN A 724 -30.47 44.66 36.73
C GLN A 724 -31.35 43.46 37.11
N GLY A 725 -32.11 43.55 38.19
CA GLY A 725 -33.05 42.50 38.61
C GLY A 725 -34.17 42.24 37.58
N ILE A 726 -34.72 43.30 36.97
CA ILE A 726 -35.72 43.17 35.91
C ILE A 726 -35.11 42.50 34.67
N VAL A 727 -33.95 42.97 34.20
CA VAL A 727 -33.25 42.40 33.04
C VAL A 727 -32.86 40.95 33.29
N GLN A 728 -32.38 40.62 34.49
CA GLN A 728 -32.09 39.25 34.88
C GLN A 728 -33.35 38.36 34.84
N SER A 729 -34.48 38.85 35.37
CA SER A 729 -35.73 38.09 35.35
C SER A 729 -36.25 37.82 33.92
N VAL A 730 -36.09 38.80 33.02
CA VAL A 730 -36.49 38.68 31.61
C VAL A 730 -35.52 37.78 30.85
N LEU A 731 -34.21 37.91 31.05
CA LEU A 731 -33.22 37.03 30.42
C LEU A 731 -33.48 35.57 30.82
N PHE A 732 -33.69 35.31 32.11
CA PHE A 732 -33.88 33.96 32.60
C PHE A 732 -35.21 33.35 32.15
N SER A 733 -36.26 34.15 31.99
CA SER A 733 -37.55 33.68 31.47
C SER A 733 -37.54 33.43 29.96
N ILE A 734 -36.62 34.04 29.20
CA ILE A 734 -36.45 33.78 27.76
C ILE A 734 -35.53 32.59 27.52
N VAL A 735 -34.38 32.54 28.19
CA VAL A 735 -33.29 31.59 27.90
C VAL A 735 -33.51 30.22 28.56
N PHE A 736 -34.17 30.18 29.73
CA PHE A 736 -34.28 28.95 30.53
C PHE A 736 -35.71 28.42 30.69
N ASN A 737 -36.70 28.99 30.02
CA ASN A 737 -38.10 28.58 30.18
C ASN A 737 -38.46 27.45 29.20
N ASN A 738 -38.54 26.22 29.71
CA ASN A 738 -38.97 25.01 28.97
C ASN A 738 -38.17 24.68 27.68
N LEU A 739 -36.96 25.22 27.51
CA LEU A 739 -36.09 24.90 26.37
C LEU A 739 -35.16 23.72 26.70
N LYS A 740 -34.83 22.92 25.67
CA LYS A 740 -33.78 21.89 25.77
C LYS A 740 -32.42 22.58 25.86
N VAL A 741 -31.44 21.92 26.49
CA VAL A 741 -30.08 22.47 26.69
C VAL A 741 -29.39 22.88 25.38
N SER A 742 -29.65 22.18 24.27
CA SER A 742 -29.17 22.57 22.93
C SER A 742 -29.79 23.87 22.41
N GLU A 743 -31.06 24.11 22.73
CA GLU A 743 -31.78 25.35 22.35
C GLU A 743 -31.34 26.50 23.27
N THR A 744 -31.12 26.24 24.56
CA THR A 744 -30.55 27.22 25.50
C THR A 744 -29.16 27.68 25.04
N LEU A 745 -28.30 26.77 24.58
CA LEU A 745 -26.99 27.11 24.02
C LEU A 745 -27.08 27.94 22.74
N LEU A 746 -28.08 27.67 21.89
CA LEU A 746 -28.35 28.48 20.70
C LEU A 746 -28.70 29.92 21.05
N TYR A 747 -29.35 30.19 22.18
CA TYR A 747 -29.62 31.55 22.64
C TYR A 747 -28.40 32.28 23.21
N PHE A 748 -27.36 31.55 23.63
CA PHE A 748 -26.10 32.13 24.10
C PHE A 748 -25.12 32.44 22.96
N TYR A 749 -25.24 31.75 21.82
CA TYR A 749 -24.52 32.03 20.59
C TYR A 749 -25.19 33.19 19.85
#